data_AF-A0A660YFT2-F1
#
_entry.id   AF-A0A660YFT2-F1
#
_cell.length_a   1.000
_cell.length_b   1.000
_cell.length_c   1.000
_cell.angle_alpha   90.00
_cell.angle_beta   90.00
_cell.angle_gamma   90.00
#
_symmetry.space_group_name_H-M   'P 1'
#
loop_
_entity.id
_entity.type
_entity.pdbx_description
1 polymer ?
#
loop_
_entity_poly.entity_id
_entity_poly.type
_entity_poly.pdbx_seq_one_letter_code
_entity_poly.pdbx_strand_id
1 'polypeptide(L)'
;MKGGRWTSSCASKGNPEGCETSSRERLSWRGGPPSRTGWRRTGSRCTWCPYERRGRMGTLRKIRQMKESWSELAPGQIIAQPNLRPIVSQGGYHLEGSKQALIWTNSQKLRGSFQVVDVEEDEVVYEGVLRDVGDHIWGGNTLIADFSDLKAPGRYRIRPRVEGTESLLDSFTFPIGPSLYLDLAERGARWFYYQRCGTEVPGWHPPCHTDDAILDGKSYDATGGWHDGGDYNKWSHYSYYGLFALLELYEAFPDRWEVDGLPYPLEEAVWEAEYVRKVQLEDGVLLSAVGGREDPWFWEGAPEKEPTRRLSADYGGRSYGNTTLVGAAMARLARVLRSLGYDEDKVQKYIKVAERGYRRGYNADFSEVPDEDKGSYLDTQAGLLLADIEFEGLTGDEGYRVDARRRVEAILSAQDERGFFYSDYEGTRPCRGRGFHLFALYKFLSTYPDDPLGPKIVDAFARWAEFWEPFARLSHFGQMGGPDRDGRPRNLPLWTCNIHIARAGWAMATAAMLLDRRDYLEIAERQIHWIVGYNPLEVSMMAGLGRGPGCYHTRLASCEGHEDGVVPGGILNGIEGSDGGVVELGDRRTGNLVIGDHLPLDYPLMDMDTYGWTYAYLTNEYWVPNNGWFVLAAVQLERAVASRYSDATRGCF
;
A
#
# COMPACT_ATOMS: atom_id res chain seq x y z
N MET A 1 15.81 -37.12 -37.20
CA MET A 1 15.11 -38.42 -37.38
C MET A 1 15.10 -39.15 -36.05
N LYS A 2 13.90 -39.59 -35.61
CA LYS A 2 13.58 -40.78 -34.80
C LYS A 2 14.40 -41.00 -33.51
N GLY A 3 13.84 -40.98 -32.29
CA GLY A 3 12.52 -41.44 -31.85
C GLY A 3 12.70 -42.72 -31.03
N GLY A 4 12.14 -42.76 -29.81
CA GLY A 4 12.20 -43.95 -28.95
C GLY A 4 11.28 -43.84 -27.73
N ARG A 5 10.02 -44.27 -27.91
CA ARG A 5 9.07 -44.65 -26.84
C ARG A 5 9.53 -45.95 -26.18
N TRP A 6 9.21 -46.13 -24.90
CA TRP A 6 8.76 -47.42 -24.37
C TRP A 6 7.67 -47.23 -23.30
N THR A 7 6.72 -48.15 -23.34
CA THR A 7 5.42 -48.22 -22.67
C THR A 7 5.39 -49.33 -21.62
N SER A 8 4.53 -49.18 -20.58
CA SER A 8 3.63 -50.17 -19.91
C SER A 8 4.18 -51.57 -19.50
N SER A 9 3.81 -52.28 -18.43
CA SER A 9 2.76 -52.24 -17.38
C SER A 9 2.83 -53.54 -16.54
N CYS A 10 2.13 -53.57 -15.38
CA CYS A 10 1.64 -54.73 -14.59
C CYS A 10 2.66 -55.53 -13.75
N ALA A 11 2.62 -55.59 -12.40
CA ALA A 11 1.59 -55.95 -11.40
C ALA A 11 1.48 -57.47 -11.11
N SER A 12 1.85 -57.91 -9.90
CA SER A 12 0.98 -58.63 -8.94
C SER A 12 1.69 -59.23 -7.71
N LYS A 13 1.13 -58.91 -6.52
CA LYS A 13 0.79 -59.77 -5.35
C LYS A 13 1.87 -60.52 -4.53
N GLY A 14 1.76 -60.36 -3.20
CA GLY A 14 2.13 -61.38 -2.20
C GLY A 14 2.47 -60.84 -0.82
N ASN A 15 1.51 -60.83 0.11
CA ASN A 15 1.72 -60.75 1.57
C ASN A 15 1.81 -62.21 2.10
N PRO A 16 2.48 -62.52 3.24
CA PRO A 16 1.75 -62.51 4.52
C PRO A 16 2.58 -62.25 5.82
N GLU A 17 1.83 -61.78 6.84
CA GLU A 17 1.80 -62.16 8.28
C GLU A 17 3.01 -62.03 9.24
N GLY A 18 2.77 -61.30 10.35
CA GLY A 18 2.85 -61.86 11.71
C GLY A 18 3.91 -61.31 12.68
N CYS A 19 3.52 -60.57 13.72
CA CYS A 19 3.74 -60.91 15.15
C CYS A 19 3.17 -59.85 16.12
N GLU A 20 2.38 -60.30 17.10
CA GLU A 20 1.84 -59.57 18.26
C GLU A 20 2.82 -59.57 19.45
N THR A 21 2.88 -58.53 20.30
CA THR A 21 2.42 -58.44 21.72
C THR A 21 3.45 -57.50 22.43
N SER A 22 3.19 -56.66 23.44
CA SER A 22 2.40 -56.86 24.66
C SER A 22 2.03 -55.53 25.36
N SER A 23 1.06 -55.66 26.27
CA SER A 23 0.29 -54.72 27.08
C SER A 23 0.99 -54.17 28.36
N ARG A 24 0.76 -52.89 28.71
CA ARG A 24 -0.04 -52.33 29.85
C ARG A 24 0.55 -52.44 31.27
N GLU A 25 0.59 -51.29 31.94
CA GLU A 25 0.26 -51.13 33.37
C GLU A 25 -0.67 -49.92 33.58
N ARG A 26 -1.64 -50.07 34.51
CA ARG A 26 -2.60 -49.07 35.01
C ARG A 26 -2.45 -48.99 36.53
N LEU A 27 -2.79 -47.83 37.12
CA LEU A 27 -3.47 -47.61 38.42
C LEU A 27 -3.55 -46.08 38.61
N SER A 28 -4.66 -45.37 38.35
CA SER A 28 -5.92 -45.17 39.10
C SER A 28 -5.79 -44.56 40.50
N TRP A 29 -6.33 -43.35 40.67
CA TRP A 29 -6.99 -42.88 41.90
C TRP A 29 -8.31 -42.19 41.52
N ARG A 30 -9.37 -42.51 42.28
CA ARG A 30 -10.76 -42.08 42.10
C ARG A 30 -11.13 -40.97 43.10
N GLY A 31 -12.01 -40.06 42.67
CA GLY A 31 -12.86 -39.20 43.51
C GLY A 31 -13.52 -38.07 42.70
N GLY A 32 -14.79 -38.20 42.29
CA GLY A 32 -15.58 -37.16 41.59
C GLY A 32 -16.60 -36.47 42.53
N PRO A 33 -17.72 -35.85 42.05
CA PRO A 33 -18.09 -35.29 40.74
C PRO A 33 -18.77 -33.86 40.90
N PRO A 34 -19.69 -33.37 40.03
CA PRO A 34 -19.53 -32.90 38.65
C PRO A 34 -20.06 -31.45 38.41
N SER A 35 -19.59 -30.77 37.36
CA SER A 35 -20.47 -29.94 36.52
C SER A 35 -19.99 -29.94 35.07
N ARG A 36 -20.78 -30.61 34.21
CA ARG A 36 -20.68 -30.63 32.76
C ARG A 36 -21.97 -30.04 32.22
N THR A 37 -21.86 -28.97 31.46
CA THR A 37 -22.75 -28.71 30.32
C THR A 37 -21.85 -28.51 29.10
N GLY A 38 -21.65 -29.62 28.39
CA GLY A 38 -21.01 -29.62 27.09
C GLY A 38 -22.02 -29.27 26.01
N TRP A 39 -21.66 -28.35 25.13
CA TRP A 39 -22.30 -28.25 23.82
C TRP A 39 -21.57 -29.16 22.84
N ARG A 40 -22.15 -30.34 22.62
CA ARG A 40 -21.94 -31.13 21.40
C ARG A 40 -22.57 -30.34 20.25
N ARG A 41 -21.76 -29.88 19.28
CA ARG A 41 -22.28 -29.51 17.96
C ARG A 41 -22.66 -30.79 17.23
N THR A 42 -23.94 -31.12 17.28
CA THR A 42 -24.60 -31.96 16.30
C THR A 42 -24.54 -31.26 14.93
N GLY A 43 -24.20 -32.03 13.91
CA GLY A 43 -24.11 -31.53 12.54
C GLY A 43 -25.46 -31.02 12.05
N SER A 44 -25.55 -29.73 11.81
CA SER A 44 -26.44 -29.14 10.82
C SER A 44 -25.61 -28.86 9.58
N ARG A 45 -25.99 -29.47 8.46
CA ARG A 45 -25.43 -29.17 7.14
C ARG A 45 -25.68 -27.70 6.84
N CYS A 46 -24.61 -26.93 6.72
CA CYS A 46 -24.67 -25.60 6.16
C CYS A 46 -24.86 -25.76 4.63
N THR A 47 -26.03 -25.41 4.13
CA THR A 47 -26.44 -25.57 2.72
C THR A 47 -26.03 -24.40 1.82
N TRP A 48 -24.90 -23.74 2.10
CA TRP A 48 -24.39 -22.60 1.30
C TRP A 48 -22.86 -22.59 1.16
N CYS A 49 -22.25 -23.74 0.87
CA CYS A 49 -20.87 -23.80 0.40
C CYS A 49 -20.84 -24.42 -1.00
N PRO A 50 -20.64 -23.65 -2.09
CA PRO A 50 -20.39 -24.24 -3.40
C PRO A 50 -18.96 -24.80 -3.54
N TYR A 51 -18.13 -24.76 -2.49
CA TYR A 51 -16.68 -24.97 -2.57
C TYR A 51 -16.20 -26.28 -1.95
N GLU A 52 -16.87 -27.39 -2.27
CA GLU A 52 -16.28 -28.74 -2.17
C GLU A 52 -16.07 -29.33 -3.56
N ARG A 53 -15.33 -28.64 -4.43
CA ARG A 53 -14.65 -29.31 -5.55
C ARG A 53 -13.27 -29.75 -5.08
N ARG A 54 -13.20 -30.98 -4.54
CA ARG A 54 -11.97 -31.77 -4.67
C ARG A 54 -11.70 -31.94 -6.17
N GLY A 55 -10.57 -31.44 -6.65
CA GLY A 55 -9.98 -31.88 -7.92
C GLY A 55 -9.71 -30.79 -8.96
N ARG A 56 -8.63 -30.04 -8.79
CA ARG A 56 -7.57 -29.94 -9.80
C ARG A 56 -6.24 -30.00 -9.04
N MET A 57 -5.34 -30.90 -9.42
CA MET A 57 -3.95 -30.78 -8.96
C MET A 57 -3.41 -29.50 -9.59
N GLY A 58 -3.32 -28.44 -8.80
CA GLY A 58 -2.70 -27.20 -9.21
C GLY A 58 -1.18 -27.29 -9.18
N THR A 59 -0.51 -26.34 -9.82
CA THR A 59 0.92 -26.13 -9.62
C THR A 59 1.15 -25.37 -8.30
N LEU A 60 2.26 -25.68 -7.64
CA LEU A 60 2.70 -25.00 -6.42
C LEU A 60 4.14 -24.52 -6.64
N ARG A 61 4.35 -23.21 -6.54
CA ARG A 61 5.68 -22.60 -6.54
C ARG A 61 6.00 -22.04 -5.17
N LYS A 62 7.21 -22.29 -4.70
CA LYS A 62 7.70 -21.84 -3.40
C LYS A 62 8.80 -20.82 -3.61
N ILE A 63 8.65 -19.65 -3.00
CA ILE A 63 9.73 -18.67 -2.89
C ILE A 63 10.84 -19.29 -2.04
N ARG A 64 12.08 -19.21 -2.53
CA ARG A 64 13.23 -19.81 -1.85
C ARG A 64 13.94 -18.79 -0.99
N GLN A 65 14.42 -19.24 0.16
CA GLN A 65 15.34 -18.45 0.97
C GLN A 65 16.64 -18.20 0.18
N MET A 66 17.11 -16.96 0.15
CA MET A 66 18.43 -16.59 -0.37
C MET A 66 19.51 -17.15 0.56
N LYS A 67 20.28 -18.12 0.05
CA LYS A 67 21.35 -18.80 0.80
C LYS A 67 22.73 -18.60 0.20
N GLU A 68 22.82 -18.10 -1.03
CA GLU A 68 24.10 -17.78 -1.66
C GLU A 68 24.75 -16.59 -0.96
N SER A 69 26.01 -16.74 -0.57
CA SER A 69 26.74 -15.73 0.17
C SER A 69 28.17 -15.57 -0.34
N TRP A 70 28.70 -14.34 -0.31
CA TRP A 70 30.11 -14.08 -0.63
C TRP A 70 31.06 -14.40 0.53
N SER A 71 30.53 -14.53 1.75
CA SER A 71 31.29 -14.86 2.96
C SER A 71 30.44 -15.70 3.92
N GLU A 72 31.03 -16.14 5.03
CA GLU A 72 30.29 -16.82 6.10
C GLU A 72 29.12 -15.96 6.63
N LEU A 73 28.01 -16.61 6.96
CA LEU A 73 26.83 -15.97 7.53
C LEU A 73 27.04 -15.66 9.01
N ALA A 74 26.51 -14.53 9.48
CA ALA A 74 26.45 -14.25 10.90
C ALA A 74 25.45 -15.21 11.59
N PRO A 75 25.63 -15.49 12.90
CA PRO A 75 24.64 -16.25 13.66
C PRO A 75 23.23 -15.66 13.54
N GLY A 76 22.25 -16.49 13.20
CA GLY A 76 20.85 -16.06 13.06
C GLY A 76 20.53 -15.25 11.80
N GLN A 77 21.49 -15.09 10.87
CA GLN A 77 21.24 -14.36 9.63
C GLN A 77 20.25 -15.08 8.72
N ILE A 78 19.14 -14.40 8.39
CA ILE A 78 18.05 -14.97 7.61
C ILE A 78 18.11 -14.61 6.12
N ILE A 79 18.83 -13.55 5.76
CA ILE A 79 19.04 -13.12 4.37
C ILE A 79 20.55 -13.08 4.12
N ALA A 80 21.02 -14.00 3.30
CA ALA A 80 22.42 -14.04 2.86
C ALA A 80 22.69 -12.91 1.86
N GLN A 81 23.82 -12.21 2.04
CA GLN A 81 24.30 -11.22 1.08
C GLN A 81 25.21 -11.93 0.07
N PRO A 82 24.86 -11.97 -1.23
CA PRO A 82 25.65 -12.67 -2.26
C PRO A 82 26.85 -11.86 -2.76
N ASN A 83 26.88 -10.56 -2.51
CA ASN A 83 27.98 -9.63 -2.78
C ASN A 83 27.90 -8.45 -1.81
N LEU A 84 28.85 -7.51 -1.90
CA LEU A 84 28.78 -6.23 -1.19
C LEU A 84 28.42 -5.11 -2.16
N ARG A 85 27.20 -4.58 -2.00
CA ARG A 85 26.68 -3.46 -2.77
C ARG A 85 26.06 -2.45 -1.81
N PRO A 86 26.33 -1.14 -1.96
CA PRO A 86 25.57 -0.12 -1.27
C PRO A 86 24.13 -0.11 -1.78
N ILE A 87 23.19 -0.42 -0.90
CA ILE A 87 21.75 -0.39 -1.14
C ILE A 87 21.29 1.06 -0.99
N VAL A 88 20.58 1.56 -2.01
CA VAL A 88 20.21 2.97 -2.16
C VAL A 88 18.72 3.11 -2.45
N SER A 89 18.16 4.29 -2.17
CA SER A 89 16.89 4.73 -2.74
C SER A 89 17.09 4.94 -4.23
N GLN A 90 16.66 3.98 -5.05
CA GLN A 90 16.87 4.04 -6.51
C GLN A 90 16.03 5.14 -7.16
N GLY A 91 14.89 5.49 -6.54
CA GLY A 91 14.09 6.64 -6.93
C GLY A 91 14.72 7.98 -6.59
N GLY A 92 15.75 7.99 -5.77
CA GLY A 92 16.55 9.17 -5.48
C GLY A 92 16.41 9.71 -4.06
N TYR A 93 17.04 10.87 -3.87
CA TYR A 93 17.02 11.63 -2.63
C TYR A 93 16.74 13.12 -2.87
N HIS A 94 16.02 13.74 -1.95
CA HIS A 94 15.77 15.17 -2.01
C HIS A 94 17.06 15.95 -1.65
N LEU A 95 17.34 17.12 -2.26
CA LEU A 95 18.54 17.94 -1.94
C LEU A 95 18.69 18.15 -0.44
N GLU A 96 17.57 18.40 0.19
CA GLU A 96 17.46 18.72 1.59
C GLU A 96 17.21 17.54 2.51
N GLY A 97 16.98 16.36 1.93
CA GLY A 97 16.67 15.14 2.65
C GLY A 97 17.86 14.39 3.21
N SER A 98 17.56 13.40 4.07
CA SER A 98 18.53 12.40 4.54
C SER A 98 18.95 11.50 3.38
N LYS A 99 20.26 11.40 3.13
CA LYS A 99 20.83 10.61 2.03
C LYS A 99 21.82 9.60 2.59
N GLN A 100 21.36 8.36 2.62
CA GLN A 100 22.15 7.26 3.16
C GLN A 100 22.02 6.04 2.27
N ALA A 101 23.14 5.34 2.13
CA ALA A 101 23.19 3.99 1.59
C ALA A 101 23.57 3.00 2.68
N LEU A 102 22.98 1.81 2.60
CA LEU A 102 23.22 0.72 3.52
C LEU A 102 24.13 -0.30 2.84
N ILE A 103 25.26 -0.63 3.46
CA ILE A 103 26.10 -1.75 3.04
C ILE A 103 25.86 -2.86 4.06
N TRP A 104 25.21 -3.93 3.61
CA TRP A 104 24.91 -5.09 4.44
C TRP A 104 25.97 -6.16 4.22
N THR A 105 26.65 -6.55 5.29
CA THR A 105 27.65 -7.62 5.27
C THR A 105 27.10 -8.86 5.97
N ASN A 106 27.69 -10.03 5.71
CA ASN A 106 27.37 -11.23 6.47
C ASN A 106 28.12 -11.21 7.83
N SER A 107 28.88 -12.25 8.20
CA SER A 107 29.61 -12.29 9.49
C SER A 107 30.75 -11.29 9.62
N GLN A 108 31.28 -10.79 8.49
CA GLN A 108 32.46 -9.93 8.50
C GLN A 108 32.14 -8.50 8.93
N LYS A 109 32.90 -8.00 9.91
CA LYS A 109 32.94 -6.58 10.28
C LYS A 109 33.94 -5.85 9.40
N LEU A 110 33.44 -4.98 8.55
CA LEU A 110 34.24 -4.29 7.55
C LEU A 110 34.41 -2.81 7.92
N ARG A 111 35.45 -2.19 7.37
CA ARG A 111 35.75 -0.75 7.51
C ARG A 111 36.21 -0.21 6.17
N GLY A 112 36.08 1.09 6.00
CA GLY A 112 36.52 1.76 4.79
C GLY A 112 35.86 3.10 4.55
N SER A 113 35.91 3.54 3.31
CA SER A 113 35.29 4.78 2.83
C SER A 113 34.34 4.49 1.68
N PHE A 114 33.69 5.53 1.19
CA PHE A 114 32.90 5.49 -0.03
C PHE A 114 33.10 6.78 -0.82
N GLN A 115 32.85 6.68 -2.12
CA GLN A 115 32.83 7.81 -3.04
C GLN A 115 31.42 7.93 -3.63
N VAL A 116 30.92 9.14 -3.79
CA VAL A 116 29.77 9.42 -4.65
C VAL A 116 30.32 9.88 -5.99
N VAL A 117 29.95 9.16 -7.05
CA VAL A 117 30.43 9.39 -8.41
C VAL A 117 29.28 9.93 -9.24
N ASP A 118 29.48 11.07 -9.88
CA ASP A 118 28.58 11.59 -10.90
C ASP A 118 28.55 10.64 -12.09
N VAL A 119 27.35 10.25 -12.53
CA VAL A 119 27.19 9.23 -13.58
C VAL A 119 27.45 9.80 -14.98
N GLU A 120 27.22 11.10 -15.18
CA GLU A 120 27.39 11.75 -16.48
C GLU A 120 28.85 12.11 -16.73
N GLU A 121 29.52 12.70 -15.73
CA GLU A 121 30.93 13.11 -15.84
C GLU A 121 31.92 12.01 -15.44
N ASP A 122 31.45 10.93 -14.79
CA ASP A 122 32.27 9.88 -14.16
C ASP A 122 33.30 10.42 -13.15
N GLU A 123 32.97 11.54 -12.49
CA GLU A 123 33.82 12.22 -11.51
C GLU A 123 33.40 11.93 -10.06
N VAL A 124 34.38 11.84 -9.16
CA VAL A 124 34.11 11.75 -7.71
C VAL A 124 33.76 13.15 -7.20
N VAL A 125 32.52 13.32 -6.76
CA VAL A 125 31.99 14.61 -6.27
C VAL A 125 31.87 14.70 -4.75
N TYR A 126 31.94 13.56 -4.07
CA TYR A 126 31.89 13.47 -2.61
C TYR A 126 32.64 12.24 -2.12
N GLU A 127 33.29 12.35 -0.97
CA GLU A 127 33.93 11.23 -0.28
C GLU A 127 33.52 11.23 1.19
N GLY A 128 33.32 10.05 1.76
CA GLY A 128 32.97 9.89 3.17
C GLY A 128 33.50 8.59 3.75
N VAL A 129 33.42 8.48 5.08
CA VAL A 129 33.82 7.27 5.82
C VAL A 129 32.59 6.40 6.06
N LEU A 130 32.72 5.08 5.88
CA LEU A 130 31.67 4.13 6.21
C LEU A 130 31.51 4.04 7.73
N ARG A 131 30.29 4.25 8.23
CA ARG A 131 29.97 4.20 9.66
C ARG A 131 29.39 2.83 10.04
N ASP A 132 30.05 2.13 10.95
CA ASP A 132 29.53 0.90 11.57
C ASP A 132 28.35 1.21 12.49
N VAL A 133 27.21 0.59 12.20
CA VAL A 133 25.97 0.71 12.98
C VAL A 133 25.54 -0.60 13.63
N GLY A 134 26.44 -1.59 13.64
CA GLY A 134 26.26 -2.87 14.31
C GLY A 134 25.44 -3.89 13.52
N ASP A 135 24.94 -4.88 14.24
CA ASP A 135 24.20 -6.00 13.65
C ASP A 135 22.82 -5.58 13.15
N HIS A 136 22.34 -6.22 12.08
CA HIS A 136 20.98 -6.05 11.56
C HIS A 136 20.01 -7.00 12.28
N ILE A 137 18.74 -6.63 12.42
CA ILE A 137 17.69 -7.50 12.98
C ILE A 137 17.50 -8.82 12.21
N TRP A 138 17.90 -8.84 10.94
CA TRP A 138 17.91 -10.02 10.06
C TRP A 138 19.26 -10.74 10.03
N GLY A 139 20.15 -10.40 10.96
CA GLY A 139 21.54 -10.84 11.08
C GLY A 139 22.50 -10.17 10.09
N GLY A 140 23.80 -10.41 10.26
CA GLY A 140 24.85 -9.71 9.52
C GLY A 140 25.16 -8.33 10.08
N ASN A 141 26.24 -7.71 9.63
CA ASN A 141 26.64 -6.37 10.10
C ASN A 141 26.24 -5.30 9.09
N THR A 142 26.01 -4.08 9.57
CA THR A 142 25.56 -2.97 8.74
C THR A 142 26.53 -1.80 8.82
N LEU A 143 26.87 -1.26 7.65
CA LEU A 143 27.57 0.00 7.50
C LEU A 143 26.68 1.01 6.80
N ILE A 144 26.79 2.28 7.17
CA ILE A 144 26.09 3.40 6.54
C ILE A 144 27.09 4.31 5.82
N ALA A 145 26.80 4.61 4.55
CA ALA A 145 27.41 5.70 3.81
C ALA A 145 26.45 6.90 3.85
N ASP A 146 26.80 7.96 4.59
CA ASP A 146 25.98 9.18 4.72
C ASP A 146 26.58 10.31 3.86
N PHE A 147 25.81 10.75 2.88
CA PHE A 147 26.17 11.81 1.95
C PHE A 147 25.10 12.91 1.94
N SER A 148 24.44 13.11 3.08
CA SER A 148 23.37 14.11 3.23
C SER A 148 23.84 15.54 2.92
N ASP A 149 25.14 15.82 3.10
CA ASP A 149 25.79 17.09 2.81
C ASP A 149 25.97 17.36 1.30
N LEU A 150 25.83 16.34 0.43
CA LEU A 150 25.81 16.55 -1.00
C LEU A 150 24.47 17.17 -1.42
N LYS A 151 24.52 18.42 -1.90
CA LYS A 151 23.36 19.23 -2.31
C LYS A 151 23.29 19.49 -3.82
N ALA A 152 24.32 19.09 -4.58
CA ALA A 152 24.31 19.26 -6.02
C ALA A 152 23.24 18.34 -6.64
N PRO A 153 22.31 18.88 -7.45
CA PRO A 153 21.42 18.06 -8.25
C PRO A 153 22.22 17.27 -9.29
N GLY A 154 21.82 16.03 -9.56
CA GLY A 154 22.49 15.19 -10.53
C GLY A 154 22.10 13.73 -10.41
N ARG A 155 22.74 12.88 -11.21
CA ARG A 155 22.58 11.43 -11.15
C ARG A 155 23.87 10.80 -10.66
N TYR A 156 23.77 10.00 -9.60
CA TYR A 156 24.94 9.52 -8.86
C TYR A 156 24.93 8.01 -8.70
N ARG A 157 26.10 7.46 -8.38
CA ARG A 157 26.28 6.10 -7.83
C ARG A 157 27.25 6.15 -6.66
N ILE A 158 27.14 5.19 -5.75
CA ILE A 158 28.07 5.04 -4.63
C ILE A 158 29.05 3.93 -4.94
N ARG A 159 30.33 4.25 -4.81
CA ARG A 159 31.44 3.32 -4.96
C ARG A 159 32.04 3.03 -3.59
N PRO A 160 31.86 1.83 -3.03
CA PRO A 160 32.45 1.48 -1.75
C PRO A 160 33.96 1.21 -1.90
N ARG A 161 34.73 1.61 -0.88
CA ARG A 161 36.17 1.34 -0.73
C ARG A 161 36.38 0.62 0.59
N VAL A 162 36.21 -0.70 0.58
CA VAL A 162 36.23 -1.53 1.78
C VAL A 162 37.51 -2.35 1.85
N GLU A 163 38.11 -2.41 3.03
CA GLU A 163 39.33 -3.17 3.26
C GLU A 163 39.04 -4.69 3.30
N GLY A 164 39.95 -5.50 2.73
CA GLY A 164 39.97 -6.95 2.93
C GLY A 164 39.03 -7.77 2.04
N THR A 165 38.42 -7.18 1.00
CA THR A 165 37.55 -7.91 0.06
C THR A 165 37.54 -7.30 -1.33
N GLU A 166 37.40 -8.14 -2.36
CA GLU A 166 37.25 -7.73 -3.77
C GLU A 166 35.80 -7.87 -4.28
N SER A 167 34.87 -8.35 -3.44
CA SER A 167 33.45 -8.59 -3.78
C SER A 167 32.60 -7.32 -3.81
N LEU A 168 33.15 -6.22 -4.31
CA LEU A 168 32.58 -4.88 -4.27
C LEU A 168 31.85 -4.55 -5.56
N LEU A 169 30.61 -4.09 -5.43
CA LEU A 169 29.82 -3.54 -6.53
C LEU A 169 29.49 -2.07 -6.22
N ASP A 170 29.48 -1.25 -7.27
CA ASP A 170 28.85 0.07 -7.19
C ASP A 170 27.34 -0.10 -6.91
N SER A 171 26.73 0.88 -6.24
CA SER A 171 25.28 0.93 -6.07
C SER A 171 24.56 1.01 -7.43
N PHE A 172 23.24 0.79 -7.41
CA PHE A 172 22.41 1.31 -8.50
C PHE A 172 22.55 2.84 -8.59
N THR A 173 22.32 3.39 -9.78
CA THR A 173 22.31 4.85 -9.96
C THR A 173 21.04 5.44 -9.39
N PHE A 174 21.10 6.64 -8.84
CA PHE A 174 19.95 7.35 -8.27
C PHE A 174 20.06 8.86 -8.53
N PRO A 175 18.93 9.59 -8.64
CA PRO A 175 18.96 11.05 -8.74
C PRO A 175 19.05 11.71 -7.35
N ILE A 176 19.63 12.91 -7.31
CA ILE A 176 19.46 13.88 -6.22
C ILE A 176 18.81 15.13 -6.83
N GLY A 177 17.71 15.63 -6.25
CA GLY A 177 16.93 16.73 -6.86
C GLY A 177 16.09 17.56 -5.87
N PRO A 178 15.71 18.80 -6.24
CA PRO A 178 15.04 19.77 -5.36
C PRO A 178 13.53 19.58 -5.19
N SER A 179 12.92 18.72 -6.00
CA SER A 179 11.48 18.42 -5.92
C SER A 179 11.22 16.94 -6.11
N LEU A 180 12.11 16.13 -5.54
CA LEU A 180 12.10 14.67 -5.74
C LEU A 180 10.73 14.07 -5.43
N TYR A 181 10.15 14.43 -4.29
CA TYR A 181 8.91 13.80 -3.85
C TYR A 181 7.72 14.27 -4.69
N LEU A 182 7.72 15.53 -5.15
CA LEU A 182 6.75 15.99 -6.15
C LEU A 182 6.87 15.21 -7.47
N ASP A 183 8.08 15.00 -7.98
CA ASP A 183 8.29 14.24 -9.24
C ASP A 183 7.84 12.77 -9.10
N LEU A 184 8.07 12.17 -7.92
CA LEU A 184 7.57 10.82 -7.61
C LEU A 184 6.04 10.80 -7.50
N ALA A 185 5.43 11.82 -6.87
CA ALA A 185 3.99 11.96 -6.78
C ALA A 185 3.35 12.08 -8.18
N GLU A 186 3.93 12.89 -9.07
CA GLU A 186 3.45 13.02 -10.45
C GLU A 186 3.51 11.68 -11.19
N ARG A 187 4.62 10.93 -11.06
CA ARG A 187 4.75 9.59 -11.65
C ARG A 187 3.67 8.64 -11.12
N GLY A 188 3.45 8.62 -9.80
CA GLY A 188 2.40 7.82 -9.17
C GLY A 188 0.98 8.20 -9.62
N ALA A 189 0.74 9.50 -9.86
CA ALA A 189 -0.54 10.02 -10.35
C ALA A 189 -0.78 9.73 -11.85
N ARG A 190 0.28 9.61 -12.66
CA ARG A 190 0.18 9.21 -14.07
C ARG A 190 -0.25 7.77 -14.27
N TRP A 191 -0.08 6.91 -13.25
CA TRP A 191 -0.53 5.52 -13.32
C TRP A 191 -2.04 5.38 -13.56
N PHE A 192 -2.87 6.24 -12.95
CA PHE A 192 -4.33 6.20 -13.08
C PHE A 192 -4.80 6.31 -14.55
N TYR A 193 -4.07 7.05 -15.38
CA TYR A 193 -4.36 7.14 -16.81
C TYR A 193 -4.28 5.78 -17.52
N TYR A 194 -3.27 4.96 -17.20
CA TYR A 194 -3.11 3.63 -17.81
C TYR A 194 -4.20 2.65 -17.37
N GLN A 195 -4.88 2.95 -16.27
CA GLN A 195 -5.98 2.15 -15.73
C GLN A 195 -7.35 2.57 -16.28
N ARG A 196 -7.44 3.58 -17.16
CA ARG A 196 -8.73 4.06 -17.68
C ARG A 196 -9.49 2.94 -18.40
N CYS A 197 -10.73 2.70 -17.97
CA CYS A 197 -11.66 1.73 -18.54
C CYS A 197 -12.72 2.42 -19.40
N GLY A 198 -13.17 1.80 -20.50
CA GLY A 198 -14.20 2.40 -21.37
C GLY A 198 -13.64 3.31 -22.47
N THR A 199 -12.32 3.41 -22.60
CA THR A 199 -11.62 4.23 -23.60
C THR A 199 -10.40 3.51 -24.15
N GLU A 200 -9.93 3.94 -25.31
CA GLU A 200 -8.59 3.61 -25.78
C GLU A 200 -7.58 4.21 -24.80
N VAL A 201 -6.57 3.40 -24.45
CA VAL A 201 -5.33 3.85 -23.83
C VAL A 201 -4.26 3.69 -24.92
N PRO A 202 -3.85 4.78 -25.59
CA PRO A 202 -3.00 4.70 -26.76
C PRO A 202 -1.69 3.95 -26.50
N GLY A 203 -1.38 2.99 -27.37
CA GLY A 203 -0.21 2.13 -27.23
C GLY A 203 -0.40 0.97 -26.24
N TRP A 204 -1.52 0.87 -25.52
CA TRP A 204 -1.82 -0.20 -24.57
C TRP A 204 -2.96 -1.09 -25.04
N HIS A 205 -4.17 -0.53 -25.18
CA HIS A 205 -5.33 -1.30 -25.62
C HIS A 205 -6.40 -0.39 -26.27
N PRO A 206 -7.22 -0.91 -27.20
CA PRO A 206 -8.39 -0.20 -27.73
C PRO A 206 -9.47 -0.01 -26.64
N PRO A 207 -10.60 0.68 -26.91
CA PRO A 207 -11.67 0.81 -25.93
C PRO A 207 -12.12 -0.54 -25.37
N CYS A 208 -11.98 -0.70 -24.06
CA CYS A 208 -12.39 -1.90 -23.32
C CYS A 208 -13.73 -1.69 -22.61
N HIS A 209 -14.46 -2.78 -22.33
CA HIS A 209 -15.67 -2.75 -21.50
C HIS A 209 -16.73 -1.72 -21.90
N THR A 210 -16.88 -1.43 -23.19
CA THR A 210 -17.83 -0.40 -23.69
C THR A 210 -19.29 -0.81 -23.59
N ASP A 211 -19.55 -2.10 -23.35
CA ASP A 211 -20.87 -2.72 -23.14
C ASP A 211 -21.16 -3.01 -21.65
N ASP A 212 -20.29 -2.57 -20.75
CA ASP A 212 -20.51 -2.75 -19.32
C ASP A 212 -21.69 -1.94 -18.82
N ALA A 213 -22.48 -2.47 -17.90
CA ALA A 213 -22.42 -3.73 -17.18
C ALA A 213 -23.84 -4.33 -17.06
N ILE A 214 -23.96 -5.46 -16.36
CA ILE A 214 -25.24 -6.09 -16.02
C ILE A 214 -25.59 -5.82 -14.55
N LEU A 215 -26.76 -5.23 -14.30
CA LEU A 215 -27.37 -5.10 -12.97
C LEU A 215 -28.75 -5.78 -12.99
N ASP A 216 -28.98 -6.72 -12.08
CA ASP A 216 -30.24 -7.48 -11.96
C ASP A 216 -30.76 -8.07 -13.30
N GLY A 217 -29.82 -8.57 -14.11
CA GLY A 217 -30.12 -9.18 -15.41
C GLY A 217 -30.41 -8.20 -16.54
N LYS A 218 -30.25 -6.89 -16.32
CA LYS A 218 -30.43 -5.83 -17.32
C LYS A 218 -29.11 -5.11 -17.60
N SER A 219 -28.96 -4.62 -18.83
CA SER A 219 -27.86 -3.72 -19.18
C SER A 219 -27.97 -2.41 -18.41
N TYR A 220 -26.82 -1.88 -17.99
CA TYR A 220 -26.66 -0.69 -17.16
C TYR A 220 -25.40 0.05 -17.62
N ASP A 221 -25.42 1.35 -17.93
CA ASP A 221 -24.17 2.03 -18.32
C ASP A 221 -23.23 2.19 -17.11
N ALA A 222 -22.16 1.40 -17.09
CA ALA A 222 -21.08 1.50 -16.13
C ALA A 222 -19.73 1.79 -16.80
N THR A 223 -19.72 2.37 -18.01
CA THR A 223 -18.48 2.73 -18.73
C THR A 223 -17.72 3.87 -18.04
N GLY A 224 -16.39 3.90 -18.17
CA GLY A 224 -15.50 4.89 -17.52
C GLY A 224 -14.80 4.36 -16.27
N GLY A 225 -14.08 5.24 -15.58
CA GLY A 225 -13.38 4.96 -14.32
C GLY A 225 -12.09 4.17 -14.49
N TRP A 226 -11.52 3.70 -13.38
CA TRP A 226 -10.25 2.96 -13.37
C TRP A 226 -10.43 1.46 -13.10
N HIS A 227 -9.68 0.63 -13.82
CA HIS A 227 -9.31 -0.71 -13.35
C HIS A 227 -8.56 -0.56 -12.02
N ASP A 228 -9.02 -1.21 -10.97
CA ASP A 228 -8.53 -0.92 -9.63
C ASP A 228 -7.10 -1.43 -9.38
N GLY A 229 -6.71 -2.50 -10.05
CA GLY A 229 -5.41 -3.09 -9.84
C GLY A 229 -4.85 -3.88 -11.01
N GLY A 230 -4.37 -5.09 -10.73
CA GLY A 230 -3.92 -6.00 -11.77
C GLY A 230 -5.08 -6.69 -12.48
N ASP A 231 -6.25 -6.74 -11.86
CA ASP A 231 -7.51 -7.09 -12.51
C ASP A 231 -8.16 -5.90 -13.17
N TYR A 232 -9.15 -6.17 -14.03
CA TYR A 232 -9.90 -5.10 -14.67
C TYR A 232 -11.10 -4.64 -13.85
N ASN A 233 -11.38 -5.26 -12.70
CA ASN A 233 -12.51 -4.91 -11.85
C ASN A 233 -12.42 -3.44 -11.40
N LYS A 234 -13.57 -2.82 -11.18
CA LYS A 234 -13.66 -1.42 -10.76
C LYS A 234 -14.29 -1.35 -9.38
N TRP A 235 -13.46 -1.24 -8.35
CA TRP A 235 -13.86 -1.18 -6.96
C TRP A 235 -14.21 0.27 -6.59
N SER A 236 -15.44 0.69 -6.90
CA SER A 236 -15.88 2.10 -6.76
C SER A 236 -15.73 2.67 -5.34
N HIS A 237 -15.66 1.80 -4.34
CA HIS A 237 -15.43 2.17 -2.94
C HIS A 237 -13.96 2.52 -2.63
N TYR A 238 -13.01 2.26 -3.53
CA TYR A 238 -11.61 2.70 -3.44
C TYR A 238 -11.31 3.98 -4.23
N SER A 239 -12.29 4.50 -4.98
CA SER A 239 -12.14 5.74 -5.76
C SER A 239 -11.61 6.93 -4.94
N TYR A 240 -11.96 7.03 -3.66
CA TYR A 240 -11.51 8.12 -2.79
C TYR A 240 -9.99 8.18 -2.60
N TYR A 241 -9.27 7.05 -2.67
CA TYR A 241 -7.81 7.06 -2.56
C TYR A 241 -7.18 7.85 -3.70
N GLY A 242 -7.59 7.58 -4.94
CA GLY A 242 -7.12 8.29 -6.13
C GLY A 242 -7.64 9.73 -6.17
N LEU A 243 -8.93 9.95 -5.88
CA LEU A 243 -9.51 11.29 -5.87
C LEU A 243 -8.80 12.22 -4.87
N PHE A 244 -8.62 11.80 -3.61
CA PHE A 244 -7.88 12.62 -2.63
C PHE A 244 -6.43 12.84 -3.04
N ALA A 245 -5.76 11.82 -3.57
CA ALA A 245 -4.37 11.93 -4.04
C ALA A 245 -4.21 12.98 -5.15
N LEU A 246 -5.05 12.90 -6.18
CA LEU A 246 -5.01 13.81 -7.32
C LEU A 246 -5.38 15.24 -6.93
N LEU A 247 -6.38 15.41 -6.04
CA LEU A 247 -6.79 16.71 -5.52
C LEU A 247 -5.72 17.34 -4.63
N GLU A 248 -5.11 16.58 -3.72
CA GLU A 248 -4.01 17.07 -2.88
C GLU A 248 -2.79 17.46 -3.73
N LEU A 249 -2.45 16.64 -4.73
CA LEU A 249 -1.35 16.93 -5.65
C LEU A 249 -1.58 18.25 -6.41
N TYR A 250 -2.79 18.48 -6.91
CA TYR A 250 -3.14 19.73 -7.57
C TYR A 250 -3.11 20.93 -6.62
N GLU A 251 -3.83 20.86 -5.49
CA GLU A 251 -3.99 22.00 -4.58
C GLU A 251 -2.68 22.37 -3.86
N ALA A 252 -1.78 21.40 -3.60
CA ALA A 252 -0.48 21.67 -2.99
C ALA A 252 0.51 22.34 -3.96
N PHE A 253 0.39 22.05 -5.26
CA PHE A 253 1.32 22.52 -6.30
C PHE A 253 0.58 22.98 -7.57
N PRO A 254 -0.29 24.00 -7.49
CA PRO A 254 -1.11 24.44 -8.62
C PRO A 254 -0.26 24.97 -9.78
N ASP A 255 0.87 25.61 -9.47
CA ASP A 255 1.79 26.19 -10.46
C ASP A 255 2.61 25.14 -11.24
N ARG A 256 2.54 23.85 -10.85
CA ARG A 256 3.27 22.76 -11.51
C ARG A 256 2.68 22.38 -12.87
N TRP A 257 1.42 22.75 -13.11
CA TRP A 257 0.62 22.24 -14.22
C TRP A 257 0.52 23.28 -15.34
N GLU A 258 0.91 22.89 -16.56
CA GLU A 258 0.63 23.67 -17.76
C GLU A 258 -0.87 23.68 -18.03
N VAL A 259 -1.44 24.85 -18.32
CA VAL A 259 -2.88 25.06 -18.44
C VAL A 259 -3.30 25.33 -19.88
N ASP A 260 -3.44 24.26 -20.65
CA ASP A 260 -4.31 24.23 -21.83
C ASP A 260 -5.54 23.37 -21.51
N GLY A 261 -6.50 23.93 -20.77
CA GLY A 261 -7.68 23.23 -20.27
C GLY A 261 -7.60 22.91 -18.78
N LEU A 262 -8.18 21.77 -18.39
CA LEU A 262 -8.18 21.33 -16.99
C LEU A 262 -6.83 20.66 -16.66
N PRO A 263 -6.14 21.05 -15.56
CA PRO A 263 -4.89 20.42 -15.14
C PRO A 263 -4.99 18.89 -15.04
N TYR A 264 -3.95 18.18 -15.45
CA TYR A 264 -3.95 16.71 -15.54
C TYR A 264 -4.55 16.00 -14.31
N PRO A 265 -4.15 16.29 -13.05
CA PRO A 265 -4.71 15.58 -11.90
C PRO A 265 -6.23 15.77 -11.77
N LEU A 266 -6.73 16.95 -12.13
CA LEU A 266 -8.16 17.24 -12.10
C LEU A 266 -8.90 16.60 -13.28
N GLU A 267 -8.29 16.53 -14.47
CA GLU A 267 -8.84 15.76 -15.59
C GLU A 267 -9.01 14.29 -15.22
N GLU A 268 -7.99 13.69 -14.62
CA GLU A 268 -8.02 12.30 -14.19
C GLU A 268 -9.03 12.10 -13.04
N ALA A 269 -9.13 13.04 -12.09
CA ALA A 269 -10.15 12.96 -11.04
C ALA A 269 -11.58 13.06 -11.60
N VAL A 270 -11.81 13.89 -12.62
CA VAL A 270 -13.10 13.99 -13.32
C VAL A 270 -13.45 12.67 -14.02
N TRP A 271 -12.46 11.97 -14.58
CA TRP A 271 -12.68 10.67 -15.23
C TRP A 271 -13.31 9.64 -14.27
N GLU A 272 -12.75 9.50 -13.07
CA GLU A 272 -13.30 8.61 -12.04
C GLU A 272 -14.61 9.14 -11.46
N ALA A 273 -14.74 10.45 -11.25
CA ALA A 273 -15.95 11.07 -10.74
C ALA A 273 -17.18 10.83 -11.65
N GLU A 274 -16.98 10.85 -12.97
CA GLU A 274 -18.04 10.49 -13.92
C GLU A 274 -18.47 9.03 -13.80
N TYR A 275 -17.54 8.12 -13.53
CA TYR A 275 -17.86 6.72 -13.27
C TYR A 275 -18.60 6.54 -11.94
N VAL A 276 -18.08 7.09 -10.84
CA VAL A 276 -18.71 7.03 -9.50
C VAL A 276 -20.16 7.54 -9.55
N ARG A 277 -20.41 8.64 -10.29
CA ARG A 277 -21.76 9.19 -10.48
C ARG A 277 -22.73 8.18 -11.09
N LYS A 278 -22.26 7.34 -12.02
CA LYS A 278 -23.08 6.30 -12.65
C LYS A 278 -23.37 5.16 -11.69
N VAL A 279 -22.45 4.79 -10.81
CA VAL A 279 -22.53 3.55 -10.02
C VAL A 279 -22.92 3.74 -8.55
N GLN A 280 -23.17 4.98 -8.11
CA GLN A 280 -23.73 5.25 -6.78
C GLN A 280 -25.27 5.23 -6.80
N LEU A 281 -25.86 4.41 -5.93
CA LEU A 281 -27.30 4.32 -5.73
C LEU A 281 -27.84 5.53 -4.95
N GLU A 282 -29.16 5.69 -4.94
CA GLU A 282 -29.84 6.79 -4.25
C GLU A 282 -29.59 6.82 -2.74
N ASP A 283 -29.40 5.66 -2.12
CA ASP A 283 -29.11 5.52 -0.68
C ASP A 283 -27.61 5.67 -0.33
N GLY A 284 -26.78 6.04 -1.31
CA GLY A 284 -25.34 6.23 -1.17
C GLY A 284 -24.51 4.96 -1.30
N VAL A 285 -25.12 3.77 -1.47
CA VAL A 285 -24.39 2.52 -1.74
C VAL A 285 -23.65 2.62 -3.07
N LEU A 286 -22.42 2.12 -3.11
CA LEU A 286 -21.61 2.07 -4.32
C LEU A 286 -21.66 0.68 -4.96
N LEU A 287 -21.88 0.62 -6.27
CA LEU A 287 -21.76 -0.60 -7.05
C LEU A 287 -20.35 -0.71 -7.65
N SER A 288 -19.75 -1.88 -7.60
CA SER A 288 -18.47 -2.20 -8.24
C SER A 288 -18.70 -3.07 -9.47
N ALA A 289 -17.94 -2.85 -10.55
CA ALA A 289 -17.98 -3.67 -11.74
C ALA A 289 -17.05 -4.88 -11.56
N VAL A 290 -17.63 -6.08 -11.55
CA VAL A 290 -16.96 -7.34 -11.25
C VAL A 290 -17.18 -8.38 -12.36
N GLY A 291 -16.15 -9.19 -12.65
CA GLY A 291 -16.18 -10.25 -13.65
C GLY A 291 -17.51 -11.04 -13.74
N GLY A 292 -18.02 -11.22 -14.97
CA GLY A 292 -19.44 -11.54 -15.18
C GLY A 292 -19.85 -13.02 -15.18
N ARG A 293 -18.98 -13.98 -15.55
CA ARG A 293 -19.36 -15.42 -15.67
C ARG A 293 -18.34 -16.39 -15.06
N GLU A 294 -17.08 -16.02 -15.05
CA GLU A 294 -16.02 -16.71 -14.31
C GLU A 294 -15.86 -16.03 -12.95
N ASP A 295 -15.24 -16.72 -11.98
CA ASP A 295 -14.88 -16.07 -10.72
C ASP A 295 -14.03 -14.83 -11.06
N PRO A 296 -14.37 -13.63 -10.56
CA PRO A 296 -13.93 -12.31 -11.08
C PRO A 296 -12.43 -12.07 -11.13
N TRP A 297 -11.62 -13.05 -10.71
CA TRP A 297 -10.18 -13.02 -10.63
C TRP A 297 -9.49 -13.83 -11.74
N PHE A 298 -10.21 -14.48 -12.66
CA PHE A 298 -9.62 -15.42 -13.63
C PHE A 298 -9.45 -14.96 -15.05
N TRP A 299 -9.98 -13.80 -15.42
CA TRP A 299 -9.67 -13.27 -16.74
C TRP A 299 -8.16 -13.01 -16.85
N GLU A 300 -7.46 -13.62 -17.79
CA GLU A 300 -6.00 -13.44 -17.99
C GLU A 300 -5.68 -12.78 -19.35
N GLY A 301 -6.71 -12.38 -20.12
CA GLY A 301 -6.57 -11.79 -21.45
C GLY A 301 -6.59 -10.26 -21.46
N ALA A 302 -6.56 -9.69 -22.67
CA ALA A 302 -6.64 -8.25 -22.89
C ALA A 302 -8.01 -7.69 -22.46
N PRO A 303 -8.10 -6.41 -22.02
CA PRO A 303 -9.30 -5.88 -21.39
C PRO A 303 -10.48 -5.75 -22.35
N GLU A 304 -10.25 -5.49 -23.63
CA GLU A 304 -11.30 -5.39 -24.66
C GLU A 304 -11.97 -6.72 -25.00
N LYS A 305 -11.39 -7.84 -24.53
CA LYS A 305 -11.90 -9.19 -24.75
C LYS A 305 -12.58 -9.76 -23.49
N GLU A 306 -12.49 -9.08 -22.35
CA GLU A 306 -13.13 -9.56 -21.12
C GLU A 306 -14.66 -9.60 -21.28
N PRO A 307 -15.33 -10.69 -20.84
CA PRO A 307 -16.78 -10.75 -20.87
C PRO A 307 -17.44 -9.61 -20.07
N THR A 308 -18.61 -9.18 -20.54
CA THR A 308 -19.44 -8.17 -19.87
C THR A 308 -19.58 -8.45 -18.37
N ARG A 309 -19.29 -7.43 -17.56
CA ARG A 309 -19.23 -7.55 -16.11
C ARG A 309 -20.59 -7.33 -15.45
N ARG A 310 -20.67 -7.67 -14.17
CA ARG A 310 -21.84 -7.42 -13.33
C ARG A 310 -21.56 -6.29 -12.35
N LEU A 311 -22.59 -5.56 -11.97
CA LEU A 311 -22.52 -4.64 -10.85
C LEU A 311 -22.89 -5.35 -9.54
N SER A 312 -22.09 -5.15 -8.49
CA SER A 312 -22.37 -5.66 -7.15
C SER A 312 -21.95 -4.68 -6.06
N ALA A 313 -22.74 -4.60 -4.99
CA ALA A 313 -22.42 -3.85 -3.78
C ALA A 313 -21.65 -4.69 -2.74
N ASP A 314 -21.51 -6.00 -2.96
CA ASP A 314 -21.04 -6.95 -1.93
C ASP A 314 -19.55 -6.84 -1.64
N TYR A 315 -18.81 -6.14 -2.50
CA TYR A 315 -17.39 -5.88 -2.35
C TYR A 315 -17.18 -4.46 -1.83
N GLY A 316 -17.36 -4.25 -0.52
CA GLY A 316 -17.06 -2.98 0.16
C GLY A 316 -17.99 -1.81 -0.14
N GLY A 317 -18.85 -1.90 -1.17
CA GLY A 317 -19.76 -0.84 -1.62
C GLY A 317 -20.87 -0.49 -0.63
N ARG A 318 -21.18 -1.40 0.31
CA ARG A 318 -22.12 -1.15 1.42
C ARG A 318 -21.50 -0.45 2.62
N SER A 319 -20.18 -0.37 2.71
CA SER A 319 -19.47 0.23 3.87
C SER A 319 -19.85 1.70 4.06
N TYR A 320 -20.31 2.06 5.26
CA TYR A 320 -20.57 3.45 5.64
C TYR A 320 -19.31 4.32 5.52
N GLY A 321 -18.16 3.82 5.96
CA GLY A 321 -16.90 4.57 5.91
C GLY A 321 -16.48 4.90 4.48
N ASN A 322 -16.38 3.87 3.62
CA ASN A 322 -15.94 4.08 2.24
C ASN A 322 -16.90 4.97 1.45
N THR A 323 -18.22 4.74 1.56
CA THR A 323 -19.22 5.55 0.85
C THR A 323 -19.21 7.02 1.28
N THR A 324 -18.97 7.27 2.57
CA THR A 324 -18.83 8.63 3.10
C THR A 324 -17.52 9.29 2.61
N LEU A 325 -16.41 8.55 2.60
CA LEU A 325 -15.12 9.06 2.07
C LEU A 325 -15.18 9.37 0.57
N VAL A 326 -15.86 8.53 -0.23
CA VAL A 326 -16.15 8.85 -1.64
C VAL A 326 -16.98 10.13 -1.74
N GLY A 327 -18.02 10.26 -0.90
CA GLY A 327 -18.82 11.49 -0.85
C GLY A 327 -17.98 12.74 -0.54
N ALA A 328 -17.09 12.65 0.44
CA ALA A 328 -16.18 13.74 0.80
C ALA A 328 -15.20 14.10 -0.33
N ALA A 329 -14.63 13.10 -1.00
CA ALA A 329 -13.74 13.33 -2.15
C ALA A 329 -14.49 14.01 -3.32
N MET A 330 -15.75 13.62 -3.56
CA MET A 330 -16.62 14.25 -4.56
C MET A 330 -16.99 15.69 -4.19
N ALA A 331 -17.23 15.98 -2.89
CA ALA A 331 -17.47 17.34 -2.41
C ALA A 331 -16.24 18.23 -2.66
N ARG A 332 -15.04 17.72 -2.33
CA ARG A 332 -13.79 18.44 -2.57
C ARG A 332 -13.55 18.71 -4.05
N LEU A 333 -13.73 17.69 -4.91
CA LEU A 333 -13.63 17.86 -6.36
C LEU A 333 -14.60 18.93 -6.85
N ALA A 334 -15.86 18.90 -6.41
CA ALA A 334 -16.86 19.89 -6.78
C ALA A 334 -16.43 21.31 -6.37
N ARG A 335 -15.89 21.49 -5.15
CA ARG A 335 -15.39 22.79 -4.68
C ARG A 335 -14.25 23.30 -5.55
N VAL A 336 -13.26 22.46 -5.83
CA VAL A 336 -12.08 22.82 -6.65
C VAL A 336 -12.50 23.16 -8.07
N LEU A 337 -13.34 22.35 -8.70
CA LEU A 337 -13.83 22.62 -10.05
C LEU A 337 -14.64 23.92 -10.12
N ARG A 338 -15.49 24.19 -9.11
CA ARG A 338 -16.24 25.45 -9.04
C ARG A 338 -15.30 26.65 -8.90
N SER A 339 -14.24 26.57 -8.08
CA SER A 339 -13.31 27.68 -7.92
C SER A 339 -12.52 27.99 -9.20
N LEU A 340 -12.43 27.03 -10.12
CA LEU A 340 -11.83 27.19 -11.44
C LEU A 340 -12.83 27.62 -12.53
N GLY A 341 -14.09 27.87 -12.19
CA GLY A 341 -15.13 28.26 -13.15
C GLY A 341 -15.52 27.13 -14.11
N TYR A 342 -15.41 25.87 -13.68
CA TYR A 342 -15.85 24.71 -14.45
C TYR A 342 -17.37 24.69 -14.64
N ASP A 343 -17.86 23.82 -15.53
CA ASP A 343 -19.28 23.68 -15.85
C ASP A 343 -20.12 23.39 -14.59
N GLU A 344 -20.99 24.34 -14.22
CA GLU A 344 -21.78 24.26 -12.99
C GLU A 344 -22.80 23.10 -13.03
N ASP A 345 -23.34 22.73 -14.18
CA ASP A 345 -24.24 21.58 -14.30
C ASP A 345 -23.52 20.26 -14.00
N LYS A 346 -22.22 20.17 -14.35
CA LYS A 346 -21.36 19.04 -13.93
C LYS A 346 -21.02 19.11 -12.45
N VAL A 347 -20.61 20.27 -11.94
CA VAL A 347 -20.32 20.46 -10.50
C VAL A 347 -21.50 20.03 -9.64
N GLN A 348 -22.72 20.45 -9.98
CA GLN A 348 -23.94 20.08 -9.26
C GLN A 348 -24.22 18.56 -9.27
N LYS A 349 -23.82 17.85 -10.32
CA LYS A 349 -23.92 16.38 -10.35
C LYS A 349 -22.98 15.74 -9.35
N TYR A 350 -21.77 16.26 -9.19
CA TYR A 350 -20.80 15.75 -8.20
C TYR A 350 -21.23 16.07 -6.77
N ILE A 351 -21.81 17.26 -6.53
CA ILE A 351 -22.40 17.61 -5.23
C ILE A 351 -23.51 16.63 -4.85
N LYS A 352 -24.39 16.24 -5.77
CA LYS A 352 -25.44 15.25 -5.50
C LYS A 352 -24.90 13.86 -5.12
N VAL A 353 -23.73 13.48 -5.62
CA VAL A 353 -23.05 12.24 -5.22
C VAL A 353 -22.48 12.40 -3.81
N ALA A 354 -21.88 13.56 -3.53
CA ALA A 354 -21.38 13.91 -2.21
C ALA A 354 -22.48 13.90 -1.14
N GLU A 355 -23.62 14.53 -1.41
CA GLU A 355 -24.77 14.58 -0.50
C GLU A 355 -25.30 13.18 -0.16
N ARG A 356 -25.34 12.27 -1.13
CA ARG A 356 -25.77 10.89 -0.92
C ARG A 356 -24.80 10.11 -0.02
N GLY A 357 -23.49 10.25 -0.25
CA GLY A 357 -22.46 9.65 0.61
C GLY A 357 -22.50 10.21 2.02
N TYR A 358 -22.59 11.55 2.15
CA TYR A 358 -22.69 12.25 3.43
C TYR A 358 -23.92 11.81 4.22
N ARG A 359 -25.10 11.82 3.60
CA ARG A 359 -26.36 11.41 4.25
C ARG A 359 -26.30 9.97 4.75
N ARG A 360 -25.65 9.07 4.00
CA ARG A 360 -25.50 7.66 4.40
C ARG A 360 -24.68 7.54 5.69
N GLY A 361 -23.55 8.23 5.78
CA GLY A 361 -22.73 8.26 7.00
C GLY A 361 -23.39 9.00 8.16
N TYR A 362 -24.02 10.14 7.88
CA TYR A 362 -24.64 11.01 8.89
C TYR A 362 -25.80 10.32 9.61
N ASN A 363 -26.59 9.52 8.88
CA ASN A 363 -27.74 8.81 9.43
C ASN A 363 -27.38 7.48 10.12
N ALA A 364 -26.11 7.08 10.12
CA ALA A 364 -25.69 5.82 10.72
C ALA A 364 -25.57 5.94 12.25
N ASP A 365 -26.38 5.17 12.98
CA ASP A 365 -26.20 4.96 14.42
C ASP A 365 -25.32 3.72 14.66
N PHE A 366 -24.03 3.94 14.91
CA PHE A 366 -23.06 2.87 15.10
C PHE A 366 -23.28 2.03 16.37
N SER A 367 -24.15 2.47 17.28
CA SER A 367 -24.58 1.62 18.40
C SER A 367 -25.61 0.56 17.96
N GLU A 368 -26.31 0.78 16.85
CA GLU A 368 -27.39 -0.08 16.34
C GLU A 368 -27.05 -0.79 15.01
N VAL A 369 -25.97 -0.41 14.32
CA VAL A 369 -25.55 -1.10 13.09
C VAL A 369 -25.15 -2.56 13.35
N PRO A 370 -25.27 -3.45 12.33
CA PRO A 370 -24.76 -4.82 12.41
C PRO A 370 -23.29 -4.86 12.83
N ASP A 371 -22.91 -5.91 13.57
CA ASP A 371 -21.56 -6.06 14.13
C ASP A 371 -20.44 -6.05 13.06
N GLU A 372 -20.73 -6.52 11.85
CA GLU A 372 -19.81 -6.46 10.71
C GLU A 372 -19.52 -5.02 10.24
N ASP A 373 -20.46 -4.09 10.42
CA ASP A 373 -20.35 -2.70 10.00
C ASP A 373 -19.73 -1.79 11.07
N LYS A 374 -19.75 -2.22 12.35
CA LYS A 374 -19.22 -1.42 13.49
C LYS A 374 -17.78 -0.97 13.29
N GLY A 375 -16.97 -1.78 12.63
CA GLY A 375 -15.57 -1.45 12.32
C GLY A 375 -15.38 -0.28 11.34
N SER A 376 -16.46 0.25 10.75
CA SER A 376 -16.42 1.41 9.83
C SER A 376 -16.62 2.75 10.55
N TYR A 377 -16.82 2.77 11.88
CA TYR A 377 -17.15 3.99 12.63
C TYR A 377 -16.10 5.09 12.42
N LEU A 378 -14.82 4.78 12.67
CA LEU A 378 -13.75 5.78 12.61
C LEU A 378 -13.61 6.39 11.21
N ASP A 379 -13.67 5.56 10.16
CA ASP A 379 -13.61 6.02 8.78
C ASP A 379 -14.85 6.81 8.36
N THR A 380 -16.01 6.49 8.95
CA THR A 380 -17.23 7.27 8.74
C THR A 380 -17.11 8.65 9.39
N GLN A 381 -16.58 8.75 10.62
CA GLN A 381 -16.33 10.06 11.24
C GLN A 381 -15.29 10.87 10.46
N ALA A 382 -14.24 10.23 9.94
CA ALA A 382 -13.24 10.87 9.09
C ALA A 382 -13.85 11.38 7.77
N GLY A 383 -14.68 10.57 7.12
CA GLY A 383 -15.39 10.96 5.91
C GLY A 383 -16.37 12.11 6.15
N LEU A 384 -17.12 12.07 7.26
CA LEU A 384 -18.03 13.17 7.64
C LEU A 384 -17.27 14.45 7.91
N LEU A 385 -16.16 14.40 8.66
CA LEU A 385 -15.31 15.57 8.93
C LEU A 385 -14.81 16.21 7.63
N LEU A 386 -14.31 15.40 6.70
CA LEU A 386 -13.86 15.89 5.41
C LEU A 386 -15.03 16.49 4.62
N ALA A 387 -16.18 15.82 4.55
CA ALA A 387 -17.35 16.34 3.87
C ALA A 387 -17.87 17.65 4.48
N ASP A 388 -17.88 17.77 5.80
CA ASP A 388 -18.30 18.98 6.53
C ASP A 388 -17.45 20.19 6.11
N ILE A 389 -16.13 20.03 6.04
CA ILE A 389 -15.18 21.07 5.57
C ILE A 389 -15.53 21.51 4.14
N GLU A 390 -15.76 20.54 3.25
CA GLU A 390 -16.02 20.83 1.84
C GLU A 390 -17.41 21.43 1.61
N PHE A 391 -18.44 20.99 2.35
CA PHE A 391 -19.79 21.54 2.26
C PHE A 391 -19.87 22.95 2.83
N GLU A 392 -19.15 23.27 3.90
CA GLU A 392 -19.00 24.66 4.33
C GLU A 392 -18.40 25.50 3.20
N GLY A 393 -17.32 25.04 2.57
CA GLY A 393 -16.69 25.74 1.44
C GLY A 393 -17.60 25.90 0.21
N LEU A 394 -18.51 24.96 -0.01
CA LEU A 394 -19.47 24.98 -1.12
C LEU A 394 -20.70 25.86 -0.88
N THR A 395 -21.13 25.98 0.38
CA THR A 395 -22.43 26.58 0.74
C THR A 395 -22.31 27.88 1.54
N GLY A 396 -21.20 28.06 2.26
CA GLY A 396 -21.03 29.11 3.27
C GLY A 396 -21.81 28.87 4.56
N ASP A 397 -22.44 27.70 4.76
CA ASP A 397 -23.20 27.37 5.97
C ASP A 397 -22.26 26.97 7.11
N GLU A 398 -22.12 27.85 8.11
CA GLU A 398 -21.31 27.63 9.30
C GLU A 398 -21.81 26.45 10.17
N GLY A 399 -23.03 25.95 9.95
CA GLY A 399 -23.54 24.73 10.58
C GLY A 399 -22.62 23.53 10.35
N TYR A 400 -22.04 23.40 9.15
CA TYR A 400 -21.07 22.35 8.85
C TYR A 400 -19.80 22.49 9.68
N ARG A 401 -19.35 23.71 10.01
CA ARG A 401 -18.20 23.91 10.90
C ARG A 401 -18.48 23.40 12.32
N VAL A 402 -19.71 23.56 12.79
CA VAL A 402 -20.15 23.03 14.10
C VAL A 402 -20.13 21.50 14.07
N ASP A 403 -20.60 20.89 12.99
CA ASP A 403 -20.56 19.44 12.83
C ASP A 403 -19.13 18.91 12.69
N ALA A 404 -18.27 19.59 11.93
CA ALA A 404 -16.85 19.26 11.81
C ALA A 404 -16.16 19.19 13.18
N ARG A 405 -16.41 20.16 14.09
CA ARG A 405 -15.89 20.12 15.47
C ARG A 405 -16.35 18.87 16.23
N ARG A 406 -17.62 18.48 16.09
CA ARG A 406 -18.14 17.24 16.71
C ARG A 406 -17.44 16.01 16.15
N ARG A 407 -17.16 15.97 14.84
CA ARG A 407 -16.42 14.86 14.21
C ARG A 407 -14.97 14.80 14.70
N VAL A 408 -14.31 15.94 14.88
CA VAL A 408 -12.97 16.00 15.49
C VAL A 408 -13.01 15.39 16.89
N GLU A 409 -13.94 15.80 17.74
CA GLU A 409 -14.07 15.23 19.10
C GLU A 409 -14.34 13.73 19.07
N ALA A 410 -15.21 13.26 18.17
CA ALA A 410 -15.50 11.84 17.98
C ALA A 410 -14.25 11.05 17.56
N ILE A 411 -13.47 11.54 16.60
CA ILE A 411 -12.21 10.90 16.16
C ILE A 411 -11.18 10.89 17.29
N LEU A 412 -11.01 12.01 18.01
CA LEU A 412 -10.06 12.10 19.12
C LEU A 412 -10.42 11.14 20.27
N SER A 413 -11.71 10.94 20.53
CA SER A 413 -12.19 9.99 21.54
C SER A 413 -11.89 8.52 21.20
N ALA A 414 -11.63 8.22 19.92
CA ALA A 414 -11.27 6.88 19.48
C ALA A 414 -9.78 6.56 19.64
N GLN A 415 -8.96 7.50 20.13
CA GLN A 415 -7.55 7.28 20.46
C GLN A 415 -7.39 6.96 21.95
N ASP A 416 -6.67 5.88 22.27
CA ASP A 416 -6.29 5.61 23.67
C ASP A 416 -5.06 6.42 24.11
N GLU A 417 -4.76 6.35 25.40
CA GLU A 417 -3.63 7.02 26.06
C GLU A 417 -2.26 6.62 25.47
N ARG A 418 -2.16 5.46 24.81
CA ARG A 418 -0.93 5.00 24.17
C ARG A 418 -0.75 5.57 22.77
N GLY A 419 -1.72 6.34 22.26
CA GLY A 419 -1.70 6.89 20.90
C GLY A 419 -2.34 6.00 19.84
N PHE A 420 -2.96 4.89 20.25
CA PHE A 420 -3.51 3.89 19.36
C PHE A 420 -5.00 4.13 19.09
N PHE A 421 -5.42 4.09 17.83
CA PHE A 421 -6.82 4.34 17.42
C PHE A 421 -7.64 3.04 17.31
N TYR A 422 -8.93 3.14 17.59
CA TYR A 422 -9.91 2.06 17.43
C TYR A 422 -10.88 2.38 16.29
N SER A 423 -11.21 1.37 15.48
CA SER A 423 -12.03 1.55 14.29
C SER A 423 -13.53 1.53 14.58
N ASP A 424 -13.94 1.03 15.74
CA ASP A 424 -15.32 0.91 16.21
C ASP A 424 -15.65 1.93 17.31
N TYR A 425 -16.94 2.18 17.50
CA TYR A 425 -17.46 3.13 18.48
C TYR A 425 -17.15 2.71 19.92
N GLU A 426 -17.17 1.40 20.20
CA GLU A 426 -16.96 0.83 21.53
C GLU A 426 -15.48 0.75 21.95
N GLY A 427 -14.54 1.05 21.05
CA GLY A 427 -13.11 0.99 21.35
C GLY A 427 -12.57 -0.42 21.54
N THR A 428 -13.13 -1.41 20.82
CA THR A 428 -12.74 -2.84 20.97
C THR A 428 -11.96 -3.37 19.78
N ARG A 429 -12.00 -2.70 18.64
CA ARG A 429 -11.38 -3.12 17.38
C ARG A 429 -10.22 -2.20 17.03
N PRO A 430 -8.98 -2.70 17.15
CA PRO A 430 -7.81 -1.95 16.75
C PRO A 430 -7.86 -1.44 15.31
N CYS A 431 -7.59 -0.15 15.09
CA CYS A 431 -7.46 0.43 13.75
C CYS A 431 -6.14 -0.03 13.12
N ARG A 432 -6.18 -1.12 12.36
CA ARG A 432 -5.03 -1.73 11.69
C ARG A 432 -4.82 -1.17 10.28
N GLY A 433 -4.65 0.14 10.15
CA GLY A 433 -3.84 0.61 9.03
C GLY A 433 -4.53 1.29 7.84
N ARG A 434 -5.85 1.27 7.71
CA ARG A 434 -6.50 1.72 6.46
C ARG A 434 -7.18 3.10 6.49
N GLY A 435 -7.32 3.69 7.68
CA GLY A 435 -8.21 4.84 7.83
C GLY A 435 -7.61 6.22 7.49
N PHE A 436 -8.50 7.15 7.16
CA PHE A 436 -8.23 8.55 6.82
C PHE A 436 -8.37 9.51 8.03
N HIS A 437 -8.48 8.99 9.25
CA HIS A 437 -8.73 9.81 10.46
C HIS A 437 -7.66 10.86 10.72
N LEU A 438 -6.37 10.52 10.67
CA LEU A 438 -5.29 11.51 10.83
C LEU A 438 -5.29 12.54 9.68
N PHE A 439 -5.58 12.08 8.46
CA PHE A 439 -5.75 12.96 7.31
C PHE A 439 -6.87 13.98 7.55
N ALA A 440 -8.05 13.53 7.97
CA ALA A 440 -9.19 14.38 8.28
C ALA A 440 -8.90 15.39 9.41
N LEU A 441 -8.23 14.96 10.49
CA LEU A 441 -7.80 15.85 11.57
C LEU A 441 -6.83 16.94 11.07
N TYR A 442 -5.85 16.58 10.24
CA TYR A 442 -4.92 17.55 9.67
C TYR A 442 -5.60 18.52 8.70
N LYS A 443 -6.56 18.04 7.88
CA LYS A 443 -7.36 18.92 7.02
C LYS A 443 -8.16 19.91 7.84
N PHE A 444 -8.82 19.49 8.91
CA PHE A 444 -9.52 20.40 9.83
C PHE A 444 -8.56 21.46 10.41
N LEU A 445 -7.42 21.03 10.95
CA LEU A 445 -6.42 21.95 11.51
C LEU A 445 -5.88 22.93 10.47
N SER A 446 -5.68 22.49 9.23
CA SER A 446 -5.19 23.34 8.14
C SER A 446 -6.24 24.35 7.69
N THR A 447 -7.52 23.98 7.71
CA THR A 447 -8.63 24.86 7.33
C THR A 447 -8.98 25.87 8.44
N TYR A 448 -8.92 25.45 9.71
CA TYR A 448 -9.25 26.28 10.87
C TYR A 448 -8.06 26.33 11.86
N PRO A 449 -6.96 27.02 11.51
CA PRO A 449 -5.74 27.03 12.32
C PRO A 449 -5.93 27.63 13.73
N ASP A 450 -6.89 28.54 13.89
CA ASP A 450 -7.19 29.22 15.15
C ASP A 450 -8.27 28.50 15.99
N ASP A 451 -8.71 27.31 15.57
CA ASP A 451 -9.75 26.58 16.29
C ASP A 451 -9.24 26.06 17.66
N PRO A 452 -10.04 26.17 18.75
CA PRO A 452 -9.65 25.68 20.07
C PRO A 452 -9.33 24.18 20.15
N LEU A 453 -9.76 23.37 19.18
CA LEU A 453 -9.41 21.95 19.11
C LEU A 453 -8.00 21.70 18.55
N GLY A 454 -7.36 22.70 17.96
CA GLY A 454 -6.04 22.57 17.33
C GLY A 454 -4.98 21.93 18.23
N PRO A 455 -4.78 22.38 19.48
CA PRO A 455 -3.83 21.75 20.41
C PRO A 455 -4.13 20.27 20.69
N LYS A 456 -5.41 19.86 20.74
CA LYS A 456 -5.80 18.45 20.94
C LYS A 456 -5.47 17.59 19.72
N ILE A 457 -5.59 18.16 18.52
CA ILE A 457 -5.20 17.49 17.27
C ILE A 457 -3.69 17.28 17.25
N VAL A 458 -2.90 18.30 17.57
CA VAL A 458 -1.43 18.20 17.64
C VAL A 458 -0.99 17.16 18.68
N ASP A 459 -1.63 17.13 19.86
CA ASP A 459 -1.41 16.10 20.89
C ASP A 459 -1.73 14.68 20.38
N ALA A 460 -2.81 14.50 19.61
CA ALA A 460 -3.14 13.21 19.03
C ALA A 460 -2.08 12.74 18.01
N PHE A 461 -1.53 13.64 17.20
CA PHE A 461 -0.38 13.35 16.32
C PHE A 461 0.87 13.00 17.10
N ALA A 462 1.17 13.72 18.19
CA ALA A 462 2.32 13.43 19.05
C ALA A 462 2.23 12.03 19.64
N ARG A 463 1.12 11.67 20.29
CA ARG A 463 0.92 10.32 20.84
C ARG A 463 0.99 9.24 19.77
N TRP A 464 0.41 9.48 18.59
CA TRP A 464 0.50 8.53 17.48
C TRP A 464 1.96 8.34 17.04
N ALA A 465 2.70 9.43 16.80
CA ALA A 465 4.08 9.35 16.36
C ALA A 465 4.98 8.67 17.41
N GLU A 466 4.81 9.00 18.69
CA GLU A 466 5.53 8.37 19.80
C GLU A 466 5.28 6.86 19.90
N PHE A 467 4.06 6.41 19.65
CA PHE A 467 3.74 4.98 19.62
C PHE A 467 4.40 4.25 18.45
N TRP A 468 4.39 4.86 17.26
CA TRP A 468 4.82 4.20 16.03
C TRP A 468 6.32 4.31 15.76
N GLU A 469 6.97 5.35 16.26
CA GLU A 469 8.40 5.61 16.02
C GLU A 469 9.31 4.43 16.35
N PRO A 470 9.14 3.70 17.47
CA PRO A 470 10.02 2.57 17.78
C PRO A 470 10.00 1.46 16.73
N PHE A 471 8.86 1.29 16.03
CA PHE A 471 8.72 0.26 14.98
C PHE A 471 9.48 0.64 13.70
N ALA A 472 9.65 1.93 13.41
CA ALA A 472 10.47 2.38 12.29
C ALA A 472 11.98 2.24 12.57
N ARG A 473 12.38 1.98 13.82
CA ARG A 473 13.79 1.82 14.22
C ARG A 473 14.23 0.37 14.36
N LEU A 474 13.35 -0.60 14.09
CA LEU A 474 13.70 -2.03 14.17
C LEU A 474 14.70 -2.45 13.09
N SER A 475 14.70 -1.77 11.94
CA SER A 475 15.60 -1.98 10.82
C SER A 475 16.46 -0.77 10.55
N HIS A 476 17.68 -0.98 10.06
CA HIS A 476 18.50 0.09 9.47
C HIS A 476 17.95 0.60 8.12
N PHE A 477 17.00 -0.12 7.52
CA PHE A 477 16.24 0.35 6.36
C PHE A 477 15.19 1.43 6.72
N GLY A 478 14.72 1.44 7.98
CA GLY A 478 13.83 2.48 8.50
C GLY A 478 12.35 2.38 8.09
N GLN A 479 11.92 1.29 7.43
CA GLN A 479 10.52 1.08 7.09
C GLN A 479 9.66 0.88 8.35
N MET A 480 8.41 1.30 8.29
CA MET A 480 7.48 1.19 9.39
C MET A 480 7.10 -0.27 9.61
N GLY A 481 7.57 -0.84 10.72
CA GLY A 481 7.11 -2.13 11.23
C GLY A 481 5.80 -2.02 11.99
N GLY A 482 5.56 -2.97 12.89
CA GLY A 482 4.43 -2.89 13.81
C GLY A 482 4.30 -4.12 14.72
N PRO A 483 3.28 -4.14 15.58
CA PRO A 483 3.05 -5.28 16.47
C PRO A 483 2.47 -6.48 15.72
N ASP A 484 2.87 -7.69 16.13
CA ASP A 484 2.17 -8.93 15.78
C ASP A 484 0.87 -9.10 16.59
N ARG A 485 0.25 -10.29 16.48
CA ARG A 485 -0.99 -10.62 17.21
C ARG A 485 -0.82 -10.65 18.73
N ASP A 486 0.39 -10.92 19.20
CA ASP A 486 0.73 -10.97 20.63
C ASP A 486 1.32 -9.64 21.13
N GLY A 487 1.35 -8.60 20.28
CA GLY A 487 1.90 -7.29 20.60
C GLY A 487 3.43 -7.20 20.51
N ARG A 488 4.12 -8.22 19.98
CA ARG A 488 5.57 -8.21 19.84
C ARG A 488 5.97 -7.39 18.60
N PRO A 489 7.07 -6.62 18.67
CA PRO A 489 7.52 -5.85 17.52
C PRO A 489 7.95 -6.76 16.37
N ARG A 490 7.50 -6.42 15.16
CA ARG A 490 7.84 -7.05 13.89
C ARG A 490 8.32 -5.99 12.93
N ASN A 491 9.35 -6.31 12.17
CA ASN A 491 9.86 -5.42 11.13
C ASN A 491 9.02 -5.50 9.85
N LEU A 492 8.49 -6.70 9.56
CA LEU A 492 7.56 -6.98 8.48
C LEU A 492 6.40 -7.83 9.02
N PRO A 493 5.44 -7.26 9.75
CA PRO A 493 4.23 -7.99 10.12
C PRO A 493 3.46 -8.47 8.87
N LEU A 494 2.64 -9.51 8.98
CA LEU A 494 1.84 -10.13 7.88
C LEU A 494 0.83 -9.19 7.18
N TRP A 495 0.70 -7.96 7.64
CA TRP A 495 -0.14 -6.94 7.02
C TRP A 495 0.71 -5.89 6.30
N THR A 496 2.02 -6.09 6.18
CA THR A 496 2.93 -5.09 5.60
C THR A 496 2.69 -5.00 4.11
N CYS A 497 2.27 -3.82 3.66
CA CYS A 497 2.13 -3.49 2.26
C CYS A 497 2.31 -1.99 2.07
N ASN A 498 2.51 -1.56 0.83
CA ASN A 498 2.92 -0.21 0.51
C ASN A 498 1.86 0.85 0.84
N ILE A 499 0.56 0.50 0.90
CA ILE A 499 -0.46 1.37 1.50
C ILE A 499 -0.11 1.74 2.95
N HIS A 500 0.31 0.77 3.77
CA HIS A 500 0.66 1.03 5.17
C HIS A 500 1.95 1.84 5.31
N ILE A 501 2.96 1.50 4.52
CA ILE A 501 4.25 2.21 4.49
C ILE A 501 4.05 3.66 4.05
N ALA A 502 3.37 3.90 2.92
CA ALA A 502 3.12 5.24 2.42
C ALA A 502 2.28 6.06 3.41
N ARG A 503 1.21 5.50 3.97
CA ARG A 503 0.40 6.18 5.00
C ARG A 503 1.21 6.53 6.25
N ALA A 504 2.09 5.63 6.71
CA ALA A 504 2.99 5.93 7.81
C ALA A 504 3.95 7.09 7.45
N GLY A 505 4.41 7.13 6.20
CA GLY A 505 5.19 8.24 5.66
C GLY A 505 4.43 9.56 5.71
N TRP A 506 3.18 9.57 5.24
CA TRP A 506 2.30 10.74 5.30
C TRP A 506 2.09 11.23 6.74
N ALA A 507 1.78 10.31 7.66
CA ALA A 507 1.51 10.65 9.05
C ALA A 507 2.76 11.17 9.79
N MET A 508 3.92 10.55 9.56
CA MET A 508 5.20 11.01 10.12
C MET A 508 5.66 12.35 9.54
N ALA A 509 5.46 12.59 8.24
CA ALA A 509 5.73 13.89 7.62
C ALA A 509 4.85 14.99 8.25
N THR A 510 3.57 14.68 8.48
CA THR A 510 2.63 15.59 9.14
C THR A 510 3.03 15.85 10.59
N ALA A 511 3.35 14.81 11.37
CA ALA A 511 3.84 14.95 12.74
C ALA A 511 5.15 15.76 12.79
N ALA A 512 6.05 15.56 11.84
CA ALA A 512 7.30 16.32 11.73
C ALA A 512 7.06 17.82 11.54
N MET A 513 6.07 18.21 10.74
CA MET A 513 5.67 19.61 10.55
C MET A 513 5.02 20.19 11.81
N LEU A 514 4.06 19.47 12.40
CA LEU A 514 3.28 19.97 13.54
C LEU A 514 4.11 20.08 14.83
N LEU A 515 5.13 19.23 14.98
CA LEU A 515 5.93 19.12 16.20
C LEU A 515 7.37 19.63 16.03
N ASP A 516 7.71 20.14 14.83
CA ASP A 516 9.07 20.53 14.46
C ASP A 516 10.12 19.43 14.74
N ARG A 517 9.84 18.17 14.36
CA ARG A 517 10.72 17.01 14.60
C ARG A 517 11.43 16.52 13.36
N ARG A 518 12.76 16.75 13.27
CA ARG A 518 13.59 16.32 12.12
C ARG A 518 13.72 14.80 12.03
N ASP A 519 13.75 14.12 13.16
CA ASP A 519 13.81 12.66 13.21
C ASP A 519 12.52 12.00 12.72
N TYR A 520 11.36 12.63 12.91
CA TYR A 520 10.11 12.17 12.29
C TYR A 520 10.09 12.40 10.79
N LEU A 521 10.68 13.51 10.31
CA LEU A 521 10.84 13.75 8.88
C LEU A 521 11.72 12.67 8.25
N GLU A 522 12.85 12.33 8.88
CA GLU A 522 13.70 11.24 8.38
C GLU A 522 12.93 9.91 8.32
N ILE A 523 12.13 9.57 9.33
CA ILE A 523 11.28 8.37 9.29
C ILE A 523 10.31 8.42 8.11
N ALA A 524 9.71 9.57 7.83
CA ALA A 524 8.81 9.75 6.70
C ALA A 524 9.53 9.53 5.35
N GLU A 525 10.74 10.10 5.20
CA GLU A 525 11.57 9.90 4.00
C GLU A 525 11.90 8.42 3.78
N ARG A 526 12.20 7.67 4.85
CA ARG A 526 12.48 6.22 4.77
C ARG A 526 11.34 5.41 4.20
N GLN A 527 10.09 5.83 4.42
CA GLN A 527 8.94 5.12 3.87
C GLN A 527 8.89 5.22 2.35
N ILE A 528 9.15 6.42 1.80
CA ILE A 528 9.23 6.60 0.34
C ILE A 528 10.48 5.89 -0.20
N HIS A 529 11.65 6.07 0.42
CA HIS A 529 12.89 5.40 0.01
C HIS A 529 12.73 3.88 -0.04
N TRP A 530 12.04 3.26 0.93
CA TRP A 530 11.72 1.83 0.94
C TRP A 530 10.96 1.41 -0.32
N ILE A 531 9.89 2.14 -0.66
CA ILE A 531 9.05 1.86 -1.82
C ILE A 531 9.85 1.99 -3.12
N VAL A 532 10.79 2.93 -3.21
CA VAL A 532 11.59 3.18 -4.41
C VAL A 532 12.99 2.56 -4.40
N GLY A 533 13.22 1.51 -3.60
CA GLY A 533 14.38 0.63 -3.74
C GLY A 533 15.33 0.50 -2.55
N TYR A 534 15.16 1.29 -1.49
CA TYR A 534 15.95 1.19 -0.25
C TYR A 534 15.40 0.10 0.67
N ASN A 535 15.50 -1.15 0.24
CA ASN A 535 14.94 -2.32 0.93
C ASN A 535 15.84 -3.56 0.71
N PRO A 536 15.69 -4.65 1.49
CA PRO A 536 16.62 -5.78 1.46
C PRO A 536 16.65 -6.57 0.14
N LEU A 537 15.68 -6.37 -0.74
CA LEU A 537 15.63 -7.03 -2.05
C LEU A 537 16.24 -6.17 -3.17
N GLU A 538 16.60 -4.92 -2.87
CA GLU A 538 17.08 -3.92 -3.82
C GLU A 538 16.12 -3.76 -5.01
N VAL A 539 14.81 -3.70 -4.72
CA VAL A 539 13.74 -3.60 -5.70
C VAL A 539 12.95 -2.33 -5.50
N SER A 540 12.83 -1.52 -6.54
CA SER A 540 11.78 -0.50 -6.59
C SER A 540 10.43 -1.18 -6.79
N MET A 541 9.50 -0.88 -5.89
CA MET A 541 8.09 -1.28 -5.97
C MET A 541 7.24 -0.22 -6.70
N MET A 542 7.86 0.85 -7.21
CA MET A 542 7.29 1.70 -8.25
C MET A 542 7.76 1.21 -9.63
N ALA A 543 6.83 0.73 -10.45
CA ALA A 543 7.13 0.25 -11.79
C ALA A 543 7.63 1.37 -12.72
N GLY A 544 8.60 1.03 -13.56
CA GLY A 544 9.28 1.97 -14.46
C GLY A 544 10.32 2.87 -13.79
N LEU A 545 10.59 2.68 -12.50
CA LEU A 545 11.63 3.39 -11.75
C LEU A 545 12.57 2.38 -11.11
N GLY A 546 13.89 2.58 -11.25
CA GLY A 546 14.90 1.67 -10.70
C GLY A 546 14.79 0.22 -11.23
N ARG A 547 15.36 -0.72 -10.49
CA ARG A 547 15.24 -2.17 -10.70
C ARG A 547 13.93 -2.65 -10.09
N GLY A 548 12.98 -3.06 -10.93
CA GLY A 548 11.75 -3.73 -10.48
C GLY A 548 11.95 -5.21 -10.12
N PRO A 549 10.88 -5.91 -9.70
CA PRO A 549 10.91 -7.34 -9.35
C PRO A 549 11.07 -8.28 -10.55
N GLY A 550 10.87 -7.79 -11.78
CA GLY A 550 10.96 -8.57 -13.02
C GLY A 550 9.64 -9.23 -13.44
N CYS A 551 8.69 -9.39 -12.53
CA CYS A 551 7.33 -9.86 -12.83
C CYS A 551 6.27 -9.09 -12.06
N TYR A 552 5.10 -8.93 -12.67
CA TYR A 552 3.99 -8.13 -12.14
C TYR A 552 2.69 -8.92 -12.25
N HIS A 553 1.85 -8.84 -11.22
CA HIS A 553 0.49 -9.38 -11.28
C HIS A 553 -0.41 -8.32 -11.91
N THR A 554 -0.35 -8.19 -13.23
CA THR A 554 -1.27 -7.34 -14.01
C THR A 554 -1.70 -8.06 -15.28
N ARG A 555 -2.98 -7.94 -15.61
CA ARG A 555 -3.53 -8.50 -16.85
C ARG A 555 -3.17 -7.66 -18.07
N LEU A 556 -2.72 -6.41 -17.89
CA LEU A 556 -2.17 -5.61 -18.98
C LEU A 556 -0.94 -6.27 -19.62
N ALA A 557 -0.27 -7.21 -18.93
CA ALA A 557 0.78 -8.04 -19.51
C ALA A 557 0.32 -8.94 -20.69
N SER A 558 -0.99 -9.06 -20.91
CA SER A 558 -1.57 -9.74 -22.07
C SER A 558 -1.78 -8.83 -23.28
N CYS A 559 -1.54 -7.52 -23.13
CA CYS A 559 -1.57 -6.55 -24.22
C CYS A 559 -0.24 -6.62 -24.99
N GLU A 560 -0.32 -6.58 -26.32
CA GLU A 560 0.85 -6.68 -27.20
C GLU A 560 1.86 -5.57 -26.91
N GLY A 561 3.13 -5.94 -26.67
CA GLY A 561 4.21 -5.02 -26.37
C GLY A 561 4.36 -4.65 -24.88
N HIS A 562 3.51 -5.19 -24.01
CA HIS A 562 3.53 -4.96 -22.55
C HIS A 562 3.73 -6.25 -21.75
N GLU A 563 4.28 -7.29 -22.37
CA GLU A 563 4.47 -8.61 -21.76
C GLU A 563 5.42 -8.58 -20.53
N ASP A 564 6.15 -7.49 -20.35
CA ASP A 564 6.98 -7.24 -19.17
C ASP A 564 6.18 -6.84 -17.92
N GLY A 565 4.89 -6.49 -18.06
CA GLY A 565 3.96 -6.13 -16.99
C GLY A 565 4.24 -4.76 -16.33
N VAL A 566 5.15 -3.96 -16.88
CA VAL A 566 5.58 -2.68 -16.29
C VAL A 566 4.55 -1.60 -16.63
N VAL A 567 3.71 -1.21 -15.68
CA VAL A 567 2.81 -0.06 -15.81
C VAL A 567 3.45 1.15 -15.14
N PRO A 568 3.96 2.15 -15.90
CA PRO A 568 4.76 3.23 -15.33
C PRO A 568 4.07 3.95 -14.17
N GLY A 569 4.79 4.15 -13.07
CA GLY A 569 4.28 4.81 -11.87
C GLY A 569 3.39 3.94 -10.97
N GLY A 570 3.07 2.71 -11.38
CA GLY A 570 2.29 1.79 -10.57
C GLY A 570 3.03 1.35 -9.30
N ILE A 571 2.35 1.42 -8.15
CA ILE A 571 2.88 1.01 -6.85
C ILE A 571 2.36 -0.39 -6.51
N LEU A 572 3.28 -1.34 -6.37
CA LEU A 572 2.94 -2.71 -6.01
C LEU A 572 2.47 -2.81 -4.56
N ASN A 573 1.72 -3.86 -4.22
CA ASN A 573 1.40 -4.21 -2.83
C ASN A 573 2.66 -4.30 -1.97
N GLY A 574 3.73 -4.89 -2.50
CA GLY A 574 5.07 -4.78 -1.95
C GLY A 574 5.53 -6.00 -1.14
N ILE A 575 6.56 -5.79 -0.33
CA ILE A 575 7.24 -6.87 0.40
C ILE A 575 6.41 -7.29 1.62
N GLU A 576 6.01 -8.56 1.64
CA GLU A 576 5.36 -9.19 2.79
C GLU A 576 6.38 -9.83 3.72
N GLY A 577 6.05 -9.97 5.00
CA GLY A 577 6.93 -10.65 5.97
C GLY A 577 6.48 -12.06 6.28
N SER A 578 7.40 -13.01 6.29
CA SER A 578 7.09 -14.38 6.74
C SER A 578 6.76 -14.44 8.23
N ASP A 579 5.84 -15.32 8.62
CA ASP A 579 5.47 -15.61 10.01
C ASP A 579 6.08 -16.92 10.55
N GLY A 580 6.98 -17.57 9.80
CA GLY A 580 7.48 -18.92 10.13
C GLY A 580 6.61 -20.07 9.61
N GLY A 581 5.41 -19.77 9.11
CA GLY A 581 4.47 -20.72 8.55
C GLY A 581 4.42 -20.69 7.02
N VAL A 582 3.27 -21.10 6.48
CA VAL A 582 2.98 -21.00 5.04
C VAL A 582 2.24 -19.68 4.78
N VAL A 583 2.86 -18.79 4.02
CA VAL A 583 2.26 -17.53 3.57
C VAL A 583 1.82 -17.69 2.12
N GLU A 584 0.53 -17.50 1.85
CA GLU A 584 -0.03 -17.56 0.50
C GLU A 584 0.12 -16.20 -0.17
N LEU A 585 0.93 -16.15 -1.23
CA LEU A 585 1.15 -14.92 -2.01
C LEU A 585 0.20 -14.84 -3.22
N GLY A 586 -0.28 -16.00 -3.68
CA GLY A 586 -1.25 -16.11 -4.76
C GLY A 586 -2.57 -16.71 -4.32
N ASP A 587 -3.54 -16.77 -5.23
CA ASP A 587 -4.87 -17.25 -4.93
C ASP A 587 -5.01 -18.76 -5.21
N ARG A 588 -5.44 -19.55 -4.21
CA ARG A 588 -5.64 -21.00 -4.32
C ARG A 588 -6.61 -21.39 -5.44
N ARG A 589 -7.58 -20.52 -5.75
CA ARG A 589 -8.63 -20.79 -6.73
C ARG A 589 -8.07 -20.84 -8.16
N THR A 590 -6.93 -20.20 -8.42
CA THR A 590 -6.22 -20.24 -9.73
C THR A 590 -5.69 -21.61 -10.08
N GLY A 591 -5.44 -22.46 -9.08
CA GLY A 591 -4.70 -23.70 -9.27
C GLY A 591 -3.21 -23.48 -9.58
N ASN A 592 -2.67 -22.28 -9.45
CA ASN A 592 -1.25 -21.96 -9.66
C ASN A 592 -0.73 -21.13 -8.47
N LEU A 593 -0.60 -21.80 -7.32
CA LEU A 593 -0.35 -21.11 -6.06
C LEU A 593 1.14 -20.76 -5.90
N VAL A 594 1.41 -19.52 -5.48
CA VAL A 594 2.74 -19.08 -5.02
C VAL A 594 2.71 -18.93 -3.50
N ILE A 595 3.69 -19.52 -2.81
CA ILE A 595 3.78 -19.45 -1.34
C ILE A 595 5.20 -19.11 -0.85
N GLY A 596 5.29 -18.48 0.31
CA GLY A 596 6.42 -18.62 1.23
C GLY A 596 6.19 -19.84 2.11
N ASP A 597 7.14 -20.79 2.13
CA ASP A 597 6.97 -22.08 2.81
C ASP A 597 7.92 -22.22 4.01
N HIS A 598 7.43 -21.95 5.21
CA HIS A 598 8.17 -22.06 6.48
C HIS A 598 9.50 -21.31 6.45
N LEU A 599 9.50 -20.13 5.84
CA LEU A 599 10.66 -19.24 5.81
C LEU A 599 10.85 -18.57 7.19
N PRO A 600 12.07 -18.11 7.54
CA PRO A 600 12.31 -17.50 8.83
C PRO A 600 11.38 -16.32 9.11
N LEU A 601 11.07 -16.07 10.39
CA LEU A 601 10.28 -14.92 10.82
C LEU A 601 10.84 -13.60 10.24
N ASP A 602 9.96 -12.74 9.73
CA ASP A 602 10.30 -11.49 9.03
C ASP A 602 11.14 -11.64 7.74
N TYR A 603 11.30 -12.85 7.20
CA TYR A 603 11.92 -13.01 5.89
C TYR A 603 11.08 -12.27 4.82
N PRO A 604 11.67 -11.39 3.99
CA PRO A 604 10.97 -10.59 2.99
C PRO A 604 10.51 -11.48 1.85
N LEU A 605 9.21 -11.49 1.62
CA LEU A 605 8.53 -12.25 0.58
C LEU A 605 8.13 -11.29 -0.52
N MET A 606 8.70 -11.51 -1.69
CA MET A 606 8.26 -10.93 -2.95
C MET A 606 8.64 -11.92 -4.05
N ASP A 607 7.79 -12.04 -5.05
CA ASP A 607 8.13 -12.90 -6.17
C ASP A 607 9.06 -12.17 -7.14
N MET A 608 10.24 -12.76 -7.35
CA MET A 608 11.26 -12.28 -8.28
C MET A 608 11.84 -13.41 -9.15
N ASP A 609 11.24 -14.61 -9.07
CA ASP A 609 11.78 -15.82 -9.72
C ASP A 609 11.17 -16.05 -11.13
N THR A 610 10.25 -15.18 -11.57
CA THR A 610 9.64 -15.22 -12.90
C THR A 610 9.84 -13.90 -13.64
N TYR A 611 9.45 -13.87 -14.91
CA TYR A 611 9.55 -12.68 -15.75
C TYR A 611 8.19 -12.32 -16.37
N GLY A 612 7.89 -11.04 -16.45
CA GLY A 612 6.68 -10.46 -17.02
C GLY A 612 5.48 -10.58 -16.09
N TRP A 613 5.09 -11.82 -15.77
CA TRP A 613 3.82 -12.09 -15.11
C TRP A 613 3.95 -13.08 -13.93
N THR A 614 3.09 -12.92 -12.91
CA THR A 614 3.03 -13.82 -11.75
C THR A 614 1.63 -13.98 -11.15
N TYR A 615 1.36 -15.14 -10.51
CA TYR A 615 0.18 -15.38 -9.65
C TYR A 615 0.30 -14.75 -8.25
N ALA A 616 1.46 -14.18 -7.87
CA ALA A 616 1.73 -13.61 -6.54
C ALA A 616 1.12 -12.21 -6.36
N TYR A 617 -0.21 -12.10 -6.41
CA TYR A 617 -0.91 -10.82 -6.32
C TYR A 617 -0.65 -10.08 -5.00
N LEU A 618 -0.46 -10.80 -3.90
CA LEU A 618 -0.28 -10.18 -2.58
C LEU A 618 0.98 -9.30 -2.52
N THR A 619 1.99 -9.57 -3.35
CA THR A 619 3.26 -8.83 -3.35
C THR A 619 3.48 -8.04 -4.64
N ASN A 620 3.03 -8.54 -5.79
CA ASN A 620 3.39 -8.04 -7.11
C ASN A 620 2.22 -7.38 -7.88
N GLU A 621 1.06 -7.14 -7.25
CA GLU A 621 -0.08 -6.45 -7.90
C GLU A 621 -0.06 -4.94 -7.60
N TYR A 622 -0.42 -4.12 -8.60
CA TYR A 622 -0.72 -2.68 -8.41
C TYR A 622 -2.12 -2.51 -7.85
N TRP A 623 -2.39 -1.55 -6.96
CA TRP A 623 -3.77 -1.19 -6.58
C TRP A 623 -3.95 0.34 -6.47
N VAL A 624 -5.17 0.83 -6.74
CA VAL A 624 -5.58 2.23 -6.55
C VAL A 624 -5.24 2.75 -5.14
N PRO A 625 -5.49 2.01 -4.03
CA PRO A 625 -5.10 2.47 -2.71
C PRO A 625 -3.59 2.62 -2.50
N ASN A 626 -2.76 1.79 -3.14
CA ASN A 626 -1.30 1.89 -3.04
C ASN A 626 -0.81 3.17 -3.72
N ASN A 627 -1.28 3.42 -4.95
CA ASN A 627 -0.95 4.63 -5.69
C ASN A 627 -1.49 5.88 -4.98
N GLY A 628 -2.73 5.85 -4.49
CA GLY A 628 -3.34 6.97 -3.77
C GLY A 628 -2.54 7.38 -2.53
N TRP A 629 -2.25 6.43 -1.63
CA TRP A 629 -1.46 6.75 -0.44
C TRP A 629 -0.01 7.12 -0.75
N PHE A 630 0.61 6.52 -1.77
CA PHE A 630 1.95 6.92 -2.19
C PHE A 630 1.99 8.37 -2.63
N VAL A 631 1.06 8.80 -3.50
CA VAL A 631 0.96 10.18 -3.97
C VAL A 631 0.69 11.13 -2.81
N LEU A 632 -0.26 10.81 -1.91
CA LEU A 632 -0.52 11.60 -0.71
C LEU A 632 0.74 11.78 0.13
N ALA A 633 1.45 10.68 0.42
CA ALA A 633 2.65 10.69 1.23
C ALA A 633 3.78 11.50 0.60
N ALA A 634 4.01 11.34 -0.70
CA ALA A 634 5.03 12.08 -1.43
C ALA A 634 4.72 13.60 -1.47
N VAL A 635 3.46 13.99 -1.70
CA VAL A 635 3.01 15.40 -1.62
C VAL A 635 3.25 15.98 -0.23
N GLN A 636 2.87 15.26 0.82
CA GLN A 636 3.01 15.74 2.19
C GLN A 636 4.49 15.83 2.61
N LEU A 637 5.31 14.89 2.14
CA LEU A 637 6.74 14.89 2.40
C LEU A 637 7.44 16.08 1.74
N GLU A 638 7.11 16.38 0.48
CA GLU A 638 7.59 17.57 -0.21
C GLU A 638 7.25 18.85 0.59
N ARG A 639 6.01 18.98 1.07
CA ARG A 639 5.58 20.11 1.92
C ARG A 639 6.36 20.17 3.23
N ALA A 640 6.60 19.03 3.87
CA ALA A 640 7.32 18.95 5.15
C ALA A 640 8.80 19.31 5.01
N VAL A 641 9.43 18.93 3.90
CA VAL A 641 10.78 19.37 3.58
C VAL A 641 10.78 20.87 3.34
N ALA A 642 9.89 21.39 2.48
CA ALA A 642 9.83 22.81 2.14
C ALA A 642 9.56 23.74 3.35
N SER A 643 8.67 23.36 4.26
CA SER A 643 8.29 24.20 5.41
C SER A 643 9.45 24.50 6.36
N ARG A 644 10.46 23.62 6.44
CA ARG A 644 11.66 23.86 7.25
C ARG A 644 12.58 24.94 6.67
N TYR A 645 12.55 25.14 5.35
CA TYR A 645 13.40 26.14 4.68
C TYR A 645 12.78 27.54 4.72
N SER A 646 11.45 27.65 4.76
CA SER A 646 10.78 28.93 4.94
C SER A 646 11.03 29.56 6.32
N ASP A 647 11.28 28.76 7.36
CA ASP A 647 11.61 29.28 8.69
C ASP A 647 13.11 29.64 8.84
N ALA A 648 14.01 28.97 8.11
CA ALA A 648 15.44 29.34 8.08
C ALA A 648 15.71 30.73 7.46
N THR A 649 14.79 31.23 6.61
CA THR A 649 14.87 32.57 5.99
C THR A 649 14.12 33.65 6.76
N ARG A 650 13.27 33.29 7.74
CA ARG A 650 12.61 34.25 8.66
C ARG A 650 13.52 34.73 9.81
N GLY A 651 14.70 34.12 9.98
CA GLY A 651 15.69 34.52 10.99
C GLY A 651 16.67 35.63 10.58
N CYS A 652 16.50 36.23 9.40
CA CYS A 652 17.37 37.30 8.89
C CYS A 652 16.57 38.36 8.14
N PHE A 653 15.63 39.04 8.81
CA PHE A 653 15.20 40.40 8.49
C PHE A 653 14.76 41.14 9.74
#